data_AF-A0A836BTC8-F1
#
_entry.id   AF-A0A836BTC8-F1
#
_cell.length_a   1.000
_cell.length_b   1.000
_cell.length_c   1.000
_cell.angle_alpha   90.00
_cell.angle_beta   90.00
_cell.angle_gamma   90.00
#
_symmetry.space_group_name_H-M   'P 1'
#
loop_
_entity.id
_entity.type
_entity.pdbx_description
1 polymer ?
#
loop_
_entity_poly.entity_id
_entity_poly.type
_entity_poly.pdbx_seq_one_letter_code
_entity_poly.pdbx_strand_id
1 'polypeptide(L)'
;MHLGSSRDALQLTSKRSCRRIPLIIALLAIAAPRPGSPGAPGPPARSAVGPAPHAHPADPHELHLQQLRAQLAAVRQDLSRQDSSSGSSDSSSSSGGVDSSTGLEALRAAELQLRLGIAVALQSLNHLRPDGGSRVAEAEEHYRAALAASAPASPSHGGGAPAPAPLLPRLGVASNLAALLLEADRPGEALGVLGRALGEAEEDPGLGGSAPSLLCGLRFNRGKALASVGRTAEAEAAYAEAAQGAVGLDPACFAKSTAAMTRLPDSLAPLLLGAVQTAEETGLTEARLRSVTPPADNAPSRVGAAGALLGSLTPLSSPQHTPHDVDGNGGGGVGSGVGGGGGDGGVAFGGGGGGGVGDPRDGAFGDRSRGGWLAPLTAGELGWLYFAAAKRLEGEGAGAERVWAALRRANDLTSLSSPYDPAWDWRQLRTLTSVFGRPLLAAVEAAGGGLRRGAGGEGAAAGGGPGGPAGARADPADWARVDPAEVPIFVVGLPRSGSTLVETMLAALPGVWGAGEDTALAPLTGPLNDMLSTSGLAQMEQLEAFGRRYVSEMLQRSRAAGWGPQRPPRRIVDKMLRNLWLLGYIQLVLPHACLVHVVRHPLDAALSCYMQPFGYSGVPWAWRLDHIGEQVRMTAQLARHWAQALPPGRLLTLHYEELVAAPEASARRLLSHCGLPWDPSALAFHTANRTVSTASVAQVRQPLYKKAVGRWRQYERQLAGLAEQLRDEVAEYERTLAAAMAAAEAEQRRLDAAAAAAAAVAAAGKRGAAAGAREQAGDVGRAGVRAEGEGESGRREQGQPHEEL
;
A
#
# COMPACT_ATOMS: atom_id res chain seq x y z
N MET A 1 -16.45 -9.27 -44.48
CA MET A 1 -17.79 -9.11 -45.07
C MET A 1 -18.65 -10.29 -44.65
N HIS A 2 -19.56 -10.09 -43.69
CA HIS A 2 -20.95 -10.57 -43.67
C HIS A 2 -21.57 -10.08 -42.36
N LEU A 3 -22.44 -9.09 -42.48
CA LEU A 3 -23.29 -8.53 -41.43
C LEU A 3 -24.67 -9.17 -41.56
N GLY A 4 -25.23 -9.61 -40.43
CA GLY A 4 -26.64 -10.04 -40.29
C GLY A 4 -26.93 -10.15 -38.80
N SER A 5 -27.20 -9.04 -38.12
CA SER A 5 -28.53 -8.52 -37.80
C SER A 5 -29.25 -9.31 -36.70
N SER A 6 -29.14 -8.81 -35.47
CA SER A 6 -30.28 -8.76 -34.55
C SER A 6 -30.11 -7.51 -33.70
N ARG A 7 -30.90 -6.50 -34.08
CA ARG A 7 -31.12 -5.26 -33.35
C ARG A 7 -31.91 -5.62 -32.09
N ASP A 8 -31.33 -5.37 -30.92
CA ASP A 8 -32.04 -5.00 -29.69
C ASP A 8 -31.02 -4.80 -28.56
N ALA A 9 -30.43 -3.60 -28.49
CA ALA A 9 -29.77 -3.06 -27.29
C ALA A 9 -29.25 -1.63 -27.55
N LEU A 10 -30.15 -0.65 -27.67
CA LEU A 10 -29.79 0.76 -27.57
C LEU A 10 -30.88 1.50 -26.78
N GLN A 11 -30.86 1.31 -25.46
CA GLN A 11 -31.30 2.37 -24.55
C GLN A 11 -30.09 2.85 -23.75
N LEU A 12 -29.52 3.93 -24.26
CA LEU A 12 -28.45 4.73 -23.68
C LEU A 12 -29.06 5.70 -22.66
N THR A 13 -28.80 5.51 -21.37
CA THR A 13 -29.01 6.55 -20.37
C THR A 13 -27.84 6.60 -19.37
N SER A 14 -26.75 7.25 -19.78
CA SER A 14 -26.12 8.38 -19.07
C SER A 14 -24.72 8.64 -19.64
N LYS A 15 -24.38 9.92 -19.76
CA LYS A 15 -23.28 10.46 -20.54
C LYS A 15 -21.91 10.11 -19.92
N ARG A 16 -21.25 9.05 -20.40
CA ARG A 16 -19.77 8.88 -20.33
C ARG A 16 -19.17 7.86 -21.32
N SER A 17 -19.98 7.19 -22.16
CA SER A 17 -19.52 6.05 -22.98
C SER A 17 -19.28 6.30 -24.48
N CYS A 18 -19.38 7.53 -24.99
CA CYS A 18 -19.23 7.78 -26.44
C CYS A 18 -17.84 8.26 -26.91
N ARG A 19 -16.79 8.20 -26.07
CA ARG A 19 -15.42 8.61 -26.47
C ARG A 19 -14.45 7.46 -26.79
N ARG A 20 -14.88 6.19 -26.78
CA ARG A 20 -13.98 5.02 -26.95
C ARG A 20 -13.90 4.43 -28.36
N ILE A 21 -14.76 4.86 -29.28
CA ILE A 21 -14.71 4.46 -30.71
C ILE A 21 -13.54 5.11 -31.47
N PRO A 22 -13.14 6.37 -31.22
CA PRO A 22 -12.00 6.99 -31.91
C PRO A 22 -10.65 6.31 -31.63
N LEU A 23 -10.40 5.79 -30.41
CA LEU A 23 -9.12 5.16 -30.04
C LEU A 23 -8.85 3.89 -30.86
N ILE A 24 -9.86 3.03 -31.03
CA ILE A 24 -9.74 1.81 -31.83
C ILE A 24 -9.55 2.16 -33.32
N ILE A 25 -10.27 3.17 -33.83
CA ILE A 25 -10.16 3.60 -35.22
C ILE A 25 -8.80 4.27 -35.50
N ALA A 26 -8.29 5.11 -34.59
CA ALA A 26 -7.01 5.78 -34.72
C ALA A 26 -5.82 4.81 -34.64
N LEU A 27 -5.88 3.79 -33.75
CA LEU A 27 -4.84 2.77 -33.63
C LEU A 27 -4.85 1.78 -34.81
N LEU A 28 -6.04 1.43 -35.36
CA LEU A 28 -6.14 0.59 -36.55
C LEU A 28 -5.74 1.33 -37.84
N ALA A 29 -5.86 2.66 -37.90
CA ALA A 29 -5.49 3.45 -39.07
C ALA A 29 -3.96 3.52 -39.30
N ILE A 30 -3.13 3.17 -38.31
CA ILE A 30 -1.66 3.21 -38.38
C ILE A 30 -1.07 1.87 -38.86
N ALA A 31 -1.85 0.77 -38.84
CA ALA A 31 -1.36 -0.58 -39.17
C ALA A 31 -1.46 -0.96 -40.67
N ALA A 32 -1.83 -0.04 -41.57
CA ALA A 32 -1.93 -0.31 -43.00
C ALA A 32 -0.79 0.40 -43.77
N PRO A 33 0.14 -0.33 -44.41
CA PRO A 33 1.11 0.29 -45.32
C PRO A 33 0.35 0.82 -46.55
N ARG A 34 0.37 2.14 -46.77
CA ARG A 34 -0.15 2.73 -48.01
C ARG A 34 0.93 2.63 -49.10
N PRO A 35 0.64 2.03 -50.28
CA PRO A 35 1.53 2.13 -51.43
C PRO A 35 1.50 3.57 -51.97
N GLY A 36 2.68 4.06 -52.34
CA GLY A 36 2.90 5.46 -52.71
C GLY A 36 2.23 5.87 -54.02
N SER A 37 1.83 7.14 -54.06
CA SER A 37 1.71 7.91 -55.30
C SER A 37 1.96 9.39 -54.98
N PRO A 38 2.78 10.12 -55.76
CA PRO A 38 3.10 11.52 -55.49
C PRO A 38 2.11 12.47 -56.17
N GLY A 39 1.84 13.61 -55.52
CA GLY A 39 1.39 14.83 -56.19
C GLY A 39 -0.07 15.25 -55.97
N ALA A 40 -0.29 16.13 -54.98
CA ALA A 40 -1.24 17.26 -55.05
C ALA A 40 -1.00 18.22 -53.87
N PRO A 41 -1.02 19.56 -54.07
CA PRO A 41 -0.79 20.53 -53.01
C PRO A 41 -2.03 20.68 -52.12
N GLY A 42 -1.84 20.67 -50.79
CA GLY A 42 -2.91 20.84 -49.82
C GLY A 42 -3.43 22.28 -49.72
N PRO A 43 -4.70 22.50 -49.32
CA PRO A 43 -5.27 23.84 -49.15
C PRO A 43 -4.76 24.52 -47.87
N PRO A 44 -4.82 25.87 -47.78
CA PRO A 44 -4.19 26.62 -46.71
C PRO A 44 -4.93 26.48 -45.37
N ALA A 45 -4.15 26.46 -44.29
CA ALA A 45 -4.59 26.34 -42.91
C ALA A 45 -5.58 27.46 -42.53
N ARG A 46 -6.80 27.08 -42.15
CA ARG A 46 -7.72 27.96 -41.42
C ARG A 46 -7.44 27.83 -39.92
N SER A 47 -7.25 28.97 -39.26
CA SER A 47 -7.16 29.08 -37.80
C SER A 47 -8.45 28.58 -37.15
N ALA A 48 -8.40 27.38 -36.57
CA ALA A 48 -9.46 26.88 -35.70
C ALA A 48 -9.17 27.35 -34.28
N VAL A 49 -9.91 28.38 -33.86
CA VAL A 49 -10.11 28.71 -32.44
C VAL A 49 -10.68 27.46 -31.77
N GLY A 50 -9.90 26.85 -30.87
CA GLY A 50 -10.32 25.66 -30.14
C GLY A 50 -11.55 25.96 -29.26
N PRO A 51 -12.46 24.99 -29.06
CA PRO A 51 -13.58 25.17 -28.14
C PRO A 51 -13.02 25.31 -26.72
N ALA A 52 -13.54 26.29 -25.98
CA ALA A 52 -13.23 26.49 -24.57
C ALA A 52 -13.49 25.20 -23.76
N PRO A 53 -12.65 24.87 -22.77
CA PRO A 53 -12.81 23.66 -21.99
C PRO A 53 -14.14 23.71 -21.23
N HIS A 54 -15.02 22.73 -21.49
CA HIS A 54 -16.22 22.54 -20.70
C HIS A 54 -15.84 22.25 -19.25
N ALA A 55 -16.21 23.15 -18.33
CA ALA A 55 -16.04 22.95 -16.89
C ALA A 55 -16.82 21.69 -16.45
N HIS A 56 -16.10 20.72 -15.91
CA HIS A 56 -16.70 19.58 -15.24
C HIS A 56 -17.49 20.06 -14.00
N PRO A 57 -18.64 19.45 -13.65
CA PRO A 57 -19.25 19.70 -12.35
C PRO A 57 -18.24 19.32 -11.26
N ALA A 58 -18.00 20.24 -10.32
CA ALA A 58 -17.02 20.06 -9.25
C ALA A 58 -17.35 18.81 -8.41
N ASP A 59 -16.32 18.02 -8.09
CA ASP A 59 -16.43 16.89 -7.16
C ASP A 59 -16.97 17.41 -5.80
N PRO A 60 -18.02 16.80 -5.23
CA PRO A 60 -18.56 17.19 -3.92
C PRO A 60 -17.51 17.28 -2.81
N HIS A 61 -16.50 16.41 -2.83
CA HIS A 61 -15.43 16.43 -1.84
C HIS A 61 -14.47 17.62 -2.04
N GLU A 62 -14.22 18.02 -3.29
CA GLU A 62 -13.47 19.25 -3.60
C GLU A 62 -14.23 20.50 -3.19
N LEU A 63 -15.55 20.51 -3.40
CA LEU A 63 -16.39 21.62 -2.98
C LEU A 63 -16.36 21.79 -1.45
N HIS A 64 -16.44 20.69 -0.71
CA HIS A 64 -16.33 20.71 0.75
C HIS A 64 -14.96 21.23 1.22
N LEU A 65 -13.87 20.79 0.59
CA LEU A 65 -12.52 21.29 0.87
C LEU A 65 -12.39 22.80 0.60
N GLN A 66 -12.97 23.29 -0.50
CA GLN A 66 -13.01 24.72 -0.82
C GLN A 66 -13.78 25.53 0.24
N GLN A 67 -14.91 25.00 0.73
CA GLN A 67 -15.69 25.65 1.79
C GLN A 67 -14.88 25.77 3.09
N LEU A 68 -14.21 24.70 3.52
CA LEU A 68 -13.37 24.71 4.72
C LEU A 68 -12.22 25.72 4.61
N ARG A 69 -11.57 25.80 3.44
CA ARG A 69 -10.49 26.79 3.19
C ARG A 69 -11.00 28.22 3.28
N ALA A 70 -12.19 28.50 2.71
CA ALA A 70 -12.79 29.83 2.78
C ALA A 70 -13.14 30.23 4.24
N GLN A 71 -13.69 29.30 5.02
CA GLN A 71 -13.96 29.51 6.45
C GLN A 71 -12.67 29.79 7.24
N LEU A 72 -11.60 29.02 6.99
CA LEU A 72 -10.30 29.24 7.65
C LEU A 72 -9.72 30.63 7.33
N ALA A 73 -9.83 31.07 6.08
CA ALA A 73 -9.37 32.40 5.67
C ALA A 73 -10.11 33.52 6.42
N ALA A 74 -11.43 33.39 6.60
CA ALA A 74 -12.23 34.35 7.37
C ALA A 74 -11.80 34.39 8.85
N VAL A 75 -11.68 33.23 9.51
CA VAL A 75 -11.24 33.15 10.92
C VAL A 75 -9.85 33.75 11.11
N ARG A 76 -8.91 33.49 10.20
CA ARG A 76 -7.55 34.07 10.28
C ARG A 76 -7.56 35.58 10.08
N GLN A 77 -8.44 36.11 9.24
CA GLN A 77 -8.61 37.55 9.09
C GLN A 77 -9.10 38.17 10.41
N ASP A 78 -10.06 37.55 11.08
CA ASP A 78 -10.57 38.04 12.35
C ASP A 78 -9.54 37.95 13.49
N LEU A 79 -8.75 36.87 13.56
CA LEU A 79 -7.61 36.76 14.47
C LEU A 79 -6.60 37.88 14.26
N SER A 80 -6.23 38.17 13.01
CA SER A 80 -5.27 39.23 12.69
C SER A 80 -5.77 40.64 13.09
N ARG A 81 -7.08 40.88 13.00
CA ARG A 81 -7.72 42.12 13.45
C ARG A 81 -7.64 42.27 14.97
N GLN A 82 -7.85 41.18 15.71
CA GLN A 82 -7.77 41.19 17.17
C GLN A 82 -6.33 41.40 17.66
N ASP A 83 -5.34 40.72 17.07
CA ASP A 83 -3.92 40.91 17.39
C ASP A 83 -3.49 42.37 17.14
N SER A 84 -3.95 42.98 16.05
CA SER A 84 -3.67 44.39 15.72
C SER A 84 -4.33 45.38 16.69
N SER A 85 -5.49 45.04 17.25
CA SER A 85 -6.20 45.88 18.24
C SER A 85 -5.60 45.82 19.65
N SER A 86 -4.89 44.74 19.99
CA SER A 86 -4.24 44.56 21.30
C SER A 86 -2.94 45.37 21.47
N GLY A 87 -2.37 45.88 20.38
CA GLY A 87 -1.17 46.74 20.39
C GLY A 87 -1.44 48.24 20.51
N SER A 88 -2.70 48.66 20.50
CA SER A 88 -3.11 50.07 20.69
C SER A 88 -3.70 50.23 22.09
N SER A 89 -2.83 50.38 23.08
CA SER A 89 -3.22 50.83 24.41
C SER A 89 -3.47 52.35 24.37
N ASP A 90 -4.65 52.77 23.92
CA ASP A 90 -5.21 54.06 24.32
C ASP A 90 -6.31 53.81 25.35
N SER A 91 -6.00 54.20 26.58
CA SER A 91 -6.92 54.20 27.72
C SER A 91 -8.05 55.20 27.49
N SER A 92 -9.28 54.72 27.30
CA SER A 92 -10.46 55.30 27.98
C SER A 92 -11.77 54.62 27.59
N SER A 93 -12.64 54.57 28.59
CA SER A 93 -14.09 54.30 28.58
C SER A 93 -14.55 52.84 28.71
N SER A 94 -15.02 52.58 29.92
CA SER A 94 -15.85 51.47 30.35
C SER A 94 -17.25 51.55 29.73
N SER A 95 -17.71 50.46 29.12
CA SER A 95 -19.03 49.85 29.40
C SER A 95 -19.27 48.66 28.47
N GLY A 96 -19.63 47.50 29.06
CA GLY A 96 -20.17 46.35 28.34
C GLY A 96 -19.16 45.43 27.62
N GLY A 97 -18.03 45.12 28.25
CA GLY A 97 -17.09 44.13 27.72
C GLY A 97 -17.65 42.71 27.84
N VAL A 98 -18.18 42.18 26.74
CA VAL A 98 -18.11 40.73 26.50
C VAL A 98 -16.62 40.41 26.42
N ASP A 99 -16.13 39.57 27.34
CA ASP A 99 -14.72 39.24 27.54
C ASP A 99 -13.96 39.08 26.22
N SER A 100 -13.08 40.03 25.88
CA SER A 100 -12.24 39.96 24.67
C SER A 100 -11.36 38.70 24.65
N SER A 101 -11.07 38.14 25.83
CA SER A 101 -10.41 36.83 26.01
C SER A 101 -11.27 35.67 25.49
N THR A 102 -12.58 35.63 25.79
CA THR A 102 -13.48 34.55 25.35
C THR A 102 -13.69 34.54 23.84
N GLY A 103 -13.72 35.73 23.19
CA GLY A 103 -13.80 35.85 21.74
C GLY A 103 -12.54 35.35 21.02
N LEU A 104 -11.36 35.66 21.56
CA LEU A 104 -10.07 35.21 21.02
C LEU A 104 -9.90 33.69 21.17
N GLU A 105 -10.29 33.13 22.31
CA GLU A 105 -10.28 31.68 22.55
C GLU A 105 -11.22 30.93 21.60
N ALA A 106 -12.43 31.46 21.36
CA ALA A 106 -13.37 30.88 20.41
C ALA A 106 -12.82 30.89 18.97
N LEU A 107 -12.16 31.99 18.55
CA LEU A 107 -11.51 32.08 17.24
C LEU A 107 -10.34 31.10 17.09
N ARG A 108 -9.52 30.93 18.13
CA ARG A 108 -8.42 29.95 18.15
C ARG A 108 -8.94 28.51 18.10
N ALA A 109 -10.01 28.21 18.83
CA ALA A 109 -10.69 26.91 18.76
C ALA A 109 -11.28 26.64 17.36
N ALA A 110 -11.89 27.66 16.74
CA ALA A 110 -12.40 27.57 15.37
C ALA A 110 -11.27 27.35 14.34
N GLU A 111 -10.14 28.05 14.48
CA GLU A 111 -8.96 27.84 13.64
C GLU A 111 -8.46 26.39 13.75
N LEU A 112 -8.34 25.86 14.98
CA LEU A 112 -7.93 24.48 15.21
C LEU A 112 -8.86 23.47 14.52
N GLN A 113 -10.18 23.62 14.70
CA GLN A 113 -11.18 22.72 14.10
C GLN A 113 -11.16 22.79 12.57
N LEU A 114 -11.02 23.98 11.99
CA LEU A 114 -10.97 24.15 10.54
C LEU A 114 -9.68 23.58 9.95
N ARG A 115 -8.52 23.77 10.61
CA ARG A 115 -7.26 23.14 10.18
C ARG A 115 -7.35 21.62 10.23
N LEU A 116 -7.94 21.06 11.30
CA LEU A 116 -8.16 19.63 11.42
C LEU A 116 -9.10 19.12 10.31
N GLY A 117 -10.22 19.80 10.07
CA GLY A 117 -11.17 19.46 9.01
C GLY A 117 -10.53 19.47 7.62
N ILE A 118 -9.71 20.50 7.31
CA ILE A 118 -8.97 20.56 6.05
C ILE A 118 -7.97 19.41 5.94
N ALA A 119 -7.20 19.15 6.98
CA ALA A 119 -6.21 18.07 6.98
C ALA A 119 -6.85 16.70 6.75
N VAL A 120 -7.95 16.39 7.45
CA VAL A 120 -8.71 15.13 7.30
C VAL A 120 -9.34 15.04 5.91
N ALA A 121 -9.89 16.13 5.39
CA ALA A 121 -10.45 16.16 4.03
C ALA A 121 -9.36 15.90 2.97
N LEU A 122 -8.19 16.55 3.10
CA LEU A 122 -7.04 16.36 2.21
C LEU A 122 -6.48 14.94 2.27
N GLN A 123 -6.38 14.36 3.47
CA GLN A 123 -5.95 12.97 3.66
C GLN A 123 -6.94 11.99 3.04
N SER A 124 -8.24 12.18 3.27
CA SER A 124 -9.31 11.37 2.64
C SER A 124 -9.31 11.50 1.12
N LEU A 125 -8.90 12.66 0.60
CA LEU A 125 -8.79 12.93 -0.82
C LEU A 125 -7.44 12.53 -1.43
N ASN A 126 -6.46 12.04 -0.64
CA ASN A 126 -5.08 11.87 -1.10
C ASN A 126 -4.96 10.96 -2.35
N HIS A 127 -5.87 10.01 -2.51
CA HIS A 127 -5.92 9.07 -3.64
C HIS A 127 -6.75 9.56 -4.84
N LEU A 128 -7.36 10.74 -4.77
CA LEU A 128 -8.33 11.26 -5.76
C LEU A 128 -7.86 12.53 -6.51
N ARG A 129 -6.56 12.83 -6.53
CA ARG A 129 -6.09 14.04 -7.24
C ARG A 129 -6.32 13.93 -8.75
N PRO A 130 -7.00 14.90 -9.39
CA PRO A 130 -7.19 14.91 -10.85
C PRO A 130 -5.88 15.02 -11.65
N ASP A 131 -4.84 15.62 -11.05
CA ASP A 131 -3.49 15.77 -11.63
C ASP A 131 -2.51 14.67 -11.18
N GLY A 132 -2.97 13.78 -10.30
CA GLY A 132 -2.23 12.68 -9.71
C GLY A 132 -1.02 13.09 -8.85
N GLY A 133 -0.97 14.30 -8.31
CA GLY A 133 0.00 14.64 -7.25
C GLY A 133 -0.27 13.93 -5.91
N SER A 134 0.51 14.23 -4.88
CA SER A 134 0.21 13.85 -3.49
C SER A 134 -0.44 15.03 -2.76
N ARG A 135 -1.44 14.80 -1.89
CA ARG A 135 -2.01 15.83 -0.98
C ARG A 135 -1.37 15.81 0.41
N VAL A 136 -0.44 14.87 0.64
CA VAL A 136 0.20 14.64 1.93
C VAL A 136 0.85 15.89 2.49
N ALA A 137 1.65 16.61 1.69
CA ALA A 137 2.38 17.78 2.18
C ALA A 137 1.45 18.89 2.70
N GLU A 138 0.34 19.13 1.99
CA GLU A 138 -0.66 20.11 2.40
C GLU A 138 -1.42 19.64 3.66
N ALA A 139 -1.85 18.37 3.69
CA ALA A 139 -2.51 17.80 4.86
C ALA A 139 -1.60 17.87 6.11
N GLU A 140 -0.31 17.57 5.93
CA GLU A 140 0.71 17.64 6.99
C GLU A 140 0.90 19.07 7.48
N GLU A 141 0.96 20.07 6.60
CA GLU A 141 1.04 21.47 6.99
C GLU A 141 -0.13 21.85 7.91
N HIS A 142 -1.35 21.46 7.54
CA HIS A 142 -2.53 21.73 8.35
C HIS A 142 -2.52 20.98 9.70
N TYR A 143 -2.09 19.72 9.74
CA TYR A 143 -1.94 18.98 11.00
C TYR A 143 -0.86 19.58 11.91
N ARG A 144 0.31 19.94 11.36
CA ARG A 144 1.39 20.55 12.15
C ARG A 144 0.99 21.93 12.66
N ALA A 145 0.27 22.72 11.87
CA ALA A 145 -0.28 24.00 12.30
C ALA A 145 -1.38 23.83 13.37
N ALA A 146 -2.25 22.82 13.25
CA ALA A 146 -3.21 22.47 14.30
C ALA A 146 -2.50 22.08 15.61
N LEU A 147 -1.43 21.28 15.53
CA LEU A 147 -0.65 20.86 16.69
C LEU A 147 0.01 22.08 17.37
N ALA A 148 0.57 23.01 16.59
CA ALA A 148 1.14 24.25 17.08
C ALA A 148 0.09 25.16 17.74
N ALA A 149 -1.11 25.28 17.14
CA ALA A 149 -2.21 26.06 17.71
C ALA A 149 -2.74 25.47 19.02
N SER A 150 -2.55 24.17 19.24
CA SER A 150 -2.91 23.47 20.47
C SER A 150 -1.81 23.44 21.55
N ALA A 151 -0.63 24.04 21.28
CA ALA A 151 0.47 24.11 22.25
C ALA A 151 0.17 25.10 23.40
N PRO A 152 0.83 24.98 24.58
CA PRO A 152 0.63 25.91 25.69
C PRO A 152 1.22 27.26 25.30
N ALA A 153 0.58 28.36 25.71
CA ALA A 153 1.16 29.69 25.51
C ALA A 153 2.49 29.79 26.27
N SER A 154 3.54 30.31 25.62
CA SER A 154 4.80 30.63 26.29
C SER A 154 4.54 31.54 27.50
N PRO A 155 5.27 31.39 28.62
CA PRO A 155 5.09 32.26 29.77
C PRO A 155 5.31 33.72 29.36
N SER A 156 4.27 34.54 29.52
CA SER A 156 4.43 35.99 29.47
C SER A 156 5.45 36.42 30.53
N HIS A 157 6.22 37.47 30.27
CA HIS A 157 7.30 37.99 31.13
C HIS A 157 6.89 38.46 32.55
N GLY A 158 5.72 38.05 33.05
CA GLY A 158 5.25 38.28 34.41
C GLY A 158 4.80 36.99 35.09
N GLY A 159 5.76 36.24 35.65
CA GLY A 159 5.66 35.42 36.88
C GLY A 159 4.54 34.38 37.10
N GLY A 160 3.53 34.25 36.25
CA GLY A 160 2.45 33.28 36.40
C GLY A 160 2.71 32.01 35.57
N ALA A 161 2.51 30.83 36.17
CA ALA A 161 2.50 29.59 35.42
C ALA A 161 1.37 29.64 34.38
N PRO A 162 1.64 29.36 33.08
CA PRO A 162 0.59 29.33 32.08
C PRO A 162 -0.45 28.26 32.44
N ALA A 163 -1.74 28.55 32.22
CA ALA A 163 -2.76 27.51 32.32
C ALA A 163 -2.41 26.36 31.35
N PRO A 164 -2.48 25.08 31.79
CA PRO A 164 -2.15 23.96 30.92
C PRO A 164 -3.11 23.94 29.73
N ALA A 165 -2.55 23.91 28.51
CA ALA A 165 -3.35 23.74 27.30
C ALA A 165 -4.12 22.41 27.36
N PRO A 166 -5.33 22.34 26.77
CA PRO A 166 -6.10 21.10 26.76
C PRO A 166 -5.32 20.01 26.02
N LEU A 167 -4.92 18.97 26.75
CA LEU A 167 -4.09 17.88 26.25
C LEU A 167 -4.84 16.99 25.25
N LEU A 168 -6.14 16.78 25.43
CA LEU A 168 -6.95 15.87 24.59
C LEU A 168 -6.98 16.25 23.09
N PRO A 169 -7.25 17.50 22.68
CA PRO A 169 -7.13 17.92 21.28
C PRO A 169 -5.76 17.65 20.67
N ARG A 170 -4.67 17.88 21.42
CA ARG A 170 -3.30 17.64 20.95
C ARG A 170 -3.07 16.17 20.65
N LEU A 171 -3.49 15.28 21.56
CA LEU A 171 -3.36 13.84 21.39
C LEU A 171 -4.11 13.35 20.14
N GLY A 172 -5.32 13.87 19.90
CA GLY A 172 -6.10 13.58 18.69
C GLY A 172 -5.39 14.04 17.41
N VAL A 173 -4.91 15.27 17.37
CA VAL A 173 -4.16 15.82 16.22
C VAL A 173 -2.87 15.03 15.98
N ALA A 174 -2.13 14.69 17.03
CA ALA A 174 -0.90 13.89 16.93
C ALA A 174 -1.17 12.48 16.38
N SER A 175 -2.27 11.85 16.81
CA SER A 175 -2.69 10.55 16.30
C SER A 175 -3.00 10.59 14.79
N ASN A 176 -3.75 11.60 14.34
CA ASN A 176 -4.09 11.76 12.92
C ASN A 176 -2.87 12.12 12.06
N LEU A 177 -1.99 13.01 12.54
CA LEU A 177 -0.72 13.32 11.88
C LEU A 177 0.14 12.07 11.73
N ALA A 178 0.24 11.24 12.78
CA ALA A 178 0.99 9.99 12.71
C ALA A 178 0.39 9.01 11.69
N ALA A 179 -0.94 8.92 11.57
CA ALA A 179 -1.61 8.13 10.56
C ALA A 179 -1.26 8.60 9.13
N LEU A 180 -1.31 9.92 8.88
CA LEU A 180 -0.90 10.50 7.60
C LEU A 180 0.57 10.20 7.27
N LEU A 181 1.48 10.33 8.24
CA LEU A 181 2.90 10.03 8.07
C LEU A 181 3.14 8.56 7.75
N LEU A 182 2.34 7.64 8.32
CA LEU A 182 2.39 6.22 8.00
C LEU A 182 1.91 5.92 6.58
N GLU A 183 0.83 6.57 6.13
CA GLU A 183 0.37 6.49 4.73
C GLU A 183 1.42 7.03 3.75
N ALA A 184 2.19 8.01 4.17
CA ALA A 184 3.28 8.62 3.40
C ALA A 184 4.61 7.85 3.49
N ASP A 185 4.61 6.63 4.02
CA ASP A 185 5.80 5.78 4.25
C ASP A 185 6.92 6.48 5.04
N ARG A 186 6.54 7.31 6.04
CA ARG A 186 7.45 8.01 6.97
C ARG A 186 7.29 7.52 8.41
N PRO A 187 7.46 6.22 8.70
CA PRO A 187 7.20 5.66 10.02
C PRO A 187 8.14 6.19 11.11
N GLY A 188 9.36 6.61 10.77
CA GLY A 188 10.30 7.21 11.74
C GLY A 188 9.79 8.54 12.32
N GLU A 189 9.23 9.40 11.48
CA GLU A 189 8.62 10.65 11.93
C GLU A 189 7.32 10.40 12.70
N ALA A 190 6.52 9.42 12.26
CA ALA A 190 5.33 9.00 12.98
C ALA A 190 5.69 8.53 14.41
N LEU A 191 6.74 7.73 14.58
CA LEU A 191 7.23 7.32 15.90
C LEU A 191 7.62 8.52 16.78
N GLY A 192 8.25 9.55 16.20
CA GLY A 192 8.61 10.77 16.93
C GLY A 192 7.40 11.62 17.34
N VAL A 193 6.34 11.66 16.53
CA VAL A 193 5.07 12.31 16.90
C VAL A 193 4.36 11.53 18.01
N LEU A 194 4.23 10.21 17.84
CA LEU A 194 3.53 9.33 18.78
C LEU A 194 4.25 9.22 20.12
N GLY A 195 5.58 9.13 20.12
CA GLY A 195 6.39 9.06 21.33
C GLY A 195 6.23 10.30 22.22
N ARG A 196 6.23 11.49 21.60
CA ARG A 196 5.97 12.75 22.33
C ARG A 196 4.55 12.79 22.89
N ALA A 197 3.54 12.47 22.08
CA ALA A 197 2.15 12.48 22.53
C ALA A 197 1.88 11.49 23.67
N LEU A 198 2.46 10.28 23.62
CA LEU A 198 2.33 9.30 24.69
C LEU A 198 3.07 9.74 25.97
N GLY A 199 4.27 10.31 25.84
CA GLY A 199 5.01 10.86 26.99
C GLY A 199 4.26 12.01 27.68
N GLU A 200 3.72 12.96 26.90
CA GLU A 200 2.87 14.04 27.43
C GLU A 200 1.65 13.50 28.18
N ALA A 201 1.08 12.39 27.74
CA ALA A 201 -0.07 11.77 28.39
C ALA A 201 0.28 10.97 29.65
N GLU A 202 1.49 10.41 29.75
CA GLU A 202 1.96 9.72 30.96
C GLU A 202 2.28 10.72 32.09
N GLU A 203 2.64 11.96 31.75
CA GLU A 203 2.97 13.03 32.70
C GLU A 203 1.74 13.75 33.28
N ASP A 204 0.53 13.53 32.75
CA ASP A 204 -0.73 14.15 33.22
C ASP A 204 -1.62 13.14 33.97
N PRO A 205 -1.49 13.02 35.31
CA PRO A 205 -2.31 12.12 36.12
C PRO A 205 -3.81 12.51 36.19
N GLY A 206 -4.20 13.67 35.64
CA GLY A 206 -5.57 14.19 35.63
C GLY A 206 -6.38 13.93 34.34
N LEU A 207 -5.81 13.21 33.37
CA LEU A 207 -6.46 12.83 32.12
C LEU A 207 -7.75 12.02 32.36
N GLY A 208 -8.90 12.71 32.35
CA GLY A 208 -10.23 12.16 32.63
C GLY A 208 -10.76 11.14 31.60
N GLY A 209 -12.04 10.74 31.74
CA GLY A 209 -12.64 9.53 31.12
C GLY A 209 -12.61 9.37 29.59
N SER A 210 -12.27 10.40 28.81
CA SER A 210 -12.07 10.31 27.34
C SER A 210 -10.60 10.08 26.93
N ALA A 211 -9.65 10.26 27.84
CA ALA A 211 -8.23 9.98 27.61
C ALA A 211 -7.93 8.52 27.22
N PRO A 212 -8.60 7.50 27.80
CA PRO A 212 -8.27 6.11 27.51
C PRO A 212 -8.43 5.71 26.03
N SER A 213 -9.49 6.11 25.33
CA SER A 213 -9.69 5.76 23.89
C SER A 213 -8.65 6.44 22.99
N LEU A 214 -8.34 7.71 23.22
CA LEU A 214 -7.28 8.42 22.46
C LEU A 214 -5.91 7.77 22.67
N LEU A 215 -5.61 7.34 23.90
CA LEU A 215 -4.37 6.61 24.19
C LEU A 215 -4.32 5.25 23.48
N CYS A 216 -5.46 4.55 23.38
CA CYS A 216 -5.54 3.31 22.60
C CYS A 216 -5.24 3.56 21.13
N GLY A 217 -5.82 4.61 20.52
CA GLY A 217 -5.53 5.02 19.14
C GLY A 217 -4.06 5.37 18.91
N LEU A 218 -3.43 6.10 19.83
CA LEU A 218 -2.00 6.43 19.79
C LEU A 218 -1.12 5.17 19.87
N ARG A 219 -1.41 4.26 20.81
CA ARG A 219 -0.70 2.98 20.95
C ARG A 219 -0.86 2.10 19.72
N PHE A 220 -2.06 2.04 19.14
CA PHE A 220 -2.31 1.32 17.89
C PHE A 220 -1.49 1.88 16.73
N ASN A 221 -1.48 3.21 16.54
CA ASN A 221 -0.67 3.85 15.51
C ASN A 221 0.84 3.67 15.76
N ARG A 222 1.27 3.61 17.03
CA ARG A 222 2.65 3.27 17.40
C ARG A 222 2.98 1.83 17.02
N GLY A 223 2.08 0.89 17.26
CA GLY A 223 2.20 -0.49 16.78
C GLY A 223 2.39 -0.55 15.26
N LYS A 224 1.59 0.20 14.50
CA LYS A 224 1.72 0.29 13.03
C LYS A 224 3.10 0.82 12.63
N ALA A 225 3.54 1.90 13.25
CA ALA A 225 4.83 2.52 12.95
C ALA A 225 6.02 1.59 13.27
N LEU A 226 5.99 0.94 14.43
CA LEU A 226 7.00 -0.05 14.86
C LEU A 226 7.05 -1.25 13.91
N ALA A 227 5.89 -1.75 13.46
CA ALA A 227 5.80 -2.85 12.52
C ALA A 227 6.44 -2.50 11.17
N SER A 228 6.18 -1.29 10.65
CA SER A 228 6.74 -0.83 9.37
C SER A 228 8.27 -0.76 9.38
N VAL A 229 8.88 -0.35 10.50
CA VAL A 229 10.34 -0.32 10.67
C VAL A 229 10.94 -1.65 11.14
N GLY A 230 10.13 -2.69 11.32
CA GLY A 230 10.61 -4.02 11.66
C GLY A 230 10.81 -4.34 13.13
N ARG A 231 10.42 -3.43 14.02
CA ARG A 231 10.45 -3.63 15.48
C ARG A 231 9.24 -4.47 15.91
N THR A 232 9.18 -5.71 15.41
CA THR A 232 7.98 -6.57 15.47
C THR A 232 7.55 -6.87 16.89
N ALA A 233 8.47 -7.23 17.79
CA ALA A 233 8.12 -7.53 19.17
C ALA A 233 7.50 -6.31 19.90
N GLU A 234 8.06 -5.13 19.67
CA GLU A 234 7.55 -3.89 20.25
C GLU A 234 6.22 -3.46 19.63
N ALA A 235 6.02 -3.74 18.33
CA ALA A 235 4.75 -3.52 17.66
C ALA A 235 3.63 -4.38 18.27
N GLU A 236 3.89 -5.68 18.46
CA GLU A 236 2.95 -6.62 19.09
C GLU A 236 2.62 -6.17 20.52
N ALA A 237 3.61 -5.71 21.29
CA ALA A 237 3.40 -5.16 22.63
C ALA A 237 2.50 -3.90 22.60
N ALA A 238 2.77 -2.95 21.70
CA ALA A 238 1.96 -1.74 21.56
C ALA A 238 0.50 -2.06 21.14
N TYR A 239 0.29 -3.04 20.27
CA TYR A 239 -1.06 -3.51 19.94
C TYR A 239 -1.75 -4.20 21.11
N ALA A 240 -1.03 -4.99 21.91
CA ALA A 240 -1.59 -5.65 23.08
C ALA A 240 -2.03 -4.61 24.14
N GLU A 241 -1.21 -3.59 24.39
CA GLU A 241 -1.57 -2.47 25.28
C GLU A 241 -2.77 -1.68 24.76
N ALA A 242 -2.81 -1.39 23.45
CA ALA A 242 -3.95 -0.73 22.82
C ALA A 242 -5.24 -1.56 22.97
N ALA A 243 -5.17 -2.86 22.69
CA ALA A 243 -6.31 -3.76 22.86
C ALA A 243 -6.77 -3.82 24.33
N GLN A 244 -5.85 -3.98 25.28
CA GLN A 244 -6.19 -4.09 26.69
C GLN A 244 -6.84 -2.82 27.23
N GLY A 245 -6.33 -1.64 26.85
CA GLY A 245 -6.92 -0.35 27.24
C GLY A 245 -8.27 -0.07 26.59
N ALA A 246 -8.60 -0.75 25.49
CA ALA A 246 -9.81 -0.49 24.70
C ALA A 246 -11.04 -1.29 25.17
N VAL A 247 -10.86 -2.30 26.03
CA VAL A 247 -11.96 -3.16 26.50
C VAL A 247 -13.04 -2.33 27.21
N GLY A 248 -14.28 -2.44 26.74
CA GLY A 248 -15.42 -1.70 27.29
C GLY A 248 -15.47 -0.20 26.95
N LEU A 249 -14.44 0.33 26.29
CA LEU A 249 -14.28 1.77 26.03
C LEU A 249 -14.25 2.09 24.53
N ASP A 250 -13.51 1.32 23.75
CA ASP A 250 -13.30 1.54 22.32
C ASP A 250 -13.30 0.19 21.57
N PRO A 251 -14.49 -0.33 21.23
CA PRO A 251 -14.59 -1.65 20.60
C PRO A 251 -13.89 -1.71 19.23
N ALA A 252 -13.82 -0.58 18.50
CA ALA A 252 -13.16 -0.52 17.21
C ALA A 252 -11.63 -0.65 17.36
N CYS A 253 -11.03 0.06 18.33
CA CYS A 253 -9.61 -0.09 18.62
C CYS A 253 -9.29 -1.50 19.14
N PHE A 254 -10.15 -2.09 19.96
CA PHE A 254 -9.99 -3.48 20.41
C PHE A 254 -9.97 -4.47 19.23
N ALA A 255 -10.96 -4.40 18.33
CA ALA A 255 -11.03 -5.27 17.16
C ALA A 255 -9.84 -5.10 16.22
N LYS A 256 -9.44 -3.85 15.91
CA LYS A 256 -8.30 -3.56 15.02
C LYS A 256 -6.97 -4.00 15.64
N SER A 257 -6.75 -3.73 16.92
CA SER A 257 -5.50 -4.07 17.62
C SER A 257 -5.35 -5.59 17.77
N THR A 258 -6.42 -6.30 18.12
CA THR A 258 -6.41 -7.77 18.17
C THR A 258 -6.18 -8.41 16.81
N ALA A 259 -6.76 -7.83 15.74
CA ALA A 259 -6.55 -8.31 14.38
C ALA A 259 -5.16 -8.00 13.81
N ALA A 260 -4.51 -6.92 14.26
CA ALA A 260 -3.19 -6.50 13.79
C ALA A 260 -2.06 -7.42 14.28
N MET A 261 -2.24 -8.06 15.44
CA MET A 261 -1.25 -8.97 16.02
C MET A 261 -1.08 -10.26 15.18
N THR A 262 0.16 -10.75 15.14
CA THR A 262 0.51 -12.04 14.53
C THR A 262 0.19 -13.19 15.48
N ARG A 263 0.40 -12.96 16.77
CA ARG A 263 0.06 -13.91 17.84
C ARG A 263 -0.61 -13.15 18.98
N LEU A 264 -1.85 -13.51 19.27
CA LEU A 264 -2.58 -12.93 20.39
C LEU A 264 -2.00 -13.45 21.72
N PRO A 265 -1.65 -12.56 22.67
CA PRO A 265 -1.27 -12.96 24.03
C PRO A 265 -2.36 -13.75 24.73
N ASP A 266 -1.99 -14.72 25.56
CA ASP A 266 -2.96 -15.55 26.29
C ASP A 266 -3.82 -14.73 27.27
N SER A 267 -3.33 -13.58 27.74
CA SER A 267 -4.12 -12.63 28.55
C SER A 267 -5.27 -11.98 27.80
N LEU A 268 -5.16 -11.79 26.47
CA LEU A 268 -6.19 -11.19 25.64
C LEU A 268 -7.13 -12.22 25.00
N ALA A 269 -6.74 -13.49 24.97
CA ALA A 269 -7.52 -14.55 24.32
C ALA A 269 -8.94 -14.72 24.92
N PRO A 270 -9.14 -14.79 26.26
CA PRO A 270 -10.47 -14.89 26.83
C PRO A 270 -11.35 -13.67 26.52
N LEU A 271 -10.75 -12.48 26.47
CA LEU A 271 -11.46 -11.23 26.16
C LEU A 271 -11.94 -11.21 24.70
N LEU A 272 -11.08 -11.61 23.76
CA LEU A 272 -11.44 -11.71 22.36
C LEU A 272 -12.56 -12.74 22.13
N LEU A 273 -12.40 -13.95 22.68
CA LEU A 273 -13.38 -15.02 22.50
C LEU A 273 -14.71 -14.67 23.20
N GLY A 274 -14.67 -14.05 24.37
CA GLY A 274 -15.85 -13.54 25.06
C GLY A 274 -16.56 -12.44 24.28
N ALA A 275 -15.83 -11.55 23.61
CA ALA A 275 -16.41 -10.53 22.74
C ALA A 275 -17.11 -11.15 21.52
N VAL A 276 -16.50 -12.13 20.87
CA VAL A 276 -17.14 -12.88 19.76
C VAL A 276 -18.40 -13.59 20.24
N GLN A 277 -18.33 -14.28 21.39
CA GLN A 277 -19.49 -14.95 21.97
C GLN A 277 -20.62 -13.95 22.28
N THR A 278 -20.30 -12.80 22.87
CA THR A 278 -21.26 -11.73 23.14
C THR A 278 -21.94 -11.23 21.86
N ALA A 279 -21.18 -11.03 20.78
CA ALA A 279 -21.71 -10.59 19.50
C ALA A 279 -22.68 -11.62 18.88
N GLU A 280 -22.42 -12.92 19.03
CA GLU A 280 -23.31 -14.00 18.59
C GLU A 280 -24.57 -14.09 19.47
N GLU A 281 -24.43 -14.13 20.79
CA GLU A 281 -25.54 -14.32 21.74
C GLU A 281 -26.52 -13.15 21.75
N THR A 282 -26.03 -11.93 21.57
CA THR A 282 -26.88 -10.74 21.46
C THR A 282 -27.51 -10.57 20.08
N GLY A 283 -27.15 -11.42 19.11
CA GLY A 283 -27.59 -11.32 17.72
C GLY A 283 -27.04 -10.11 16.97
N LEU A 284 -25.99 -9.46 17.48
CA LEU A 284 -25.35 -8.29 16.85
C LEU A 284 -24.81 -8.65 15.46
N THR A 285 -24.13 -9.79 15.34
CA THR A 285 -23.58 -10.29 14.07
C THR A 285 -24.68 -10.45 13.01
N GLU A 286 -25.75 -11.13 13.37
CA GLU A 286 -26.89 -11.34 12.48
C GLU A 286 -27.65 -10.03 12.17
N ALA A 287 -27.73 -9.11 13.13
CA ALA A 287 -28.29 -7.79 12.88
C ALA A 287 -27.48 -6.99 11.86
N ARG A 288 -26.14 -7.02 11.93
CA ARG A 288 -25.25 -6.36 10.96
C ARG A 288 -25.36 -6.99 9.57
N LEU A 289 -25.38 -8.33 9.49
CA LEU A 289 -25.56 -9.05 8.23
C LEU A 289 -26.92 -8.74 7.57
N ARG A 290 -27.99 -8.56 8.35
CA ARG A 290 -29.33 -8.19 7.85
C ARG A 290 -29.52 -6.71 7.56
N SER A 291 -28.71 -5.82 8.16
CA SER A 291 -28.89 -4.37 8.05
C SER A 291 -28.61 -3.79 6.67
N VAL A 292 -28.12 -4.62 5.74
CA VAL A 292 -27.99 -4.27 4.33
C VAL A 292 -29.25 -4.73 3.59
N THR A 293 -30.17 -3.81 3.37
CA THR A 293 -31.15 -3.96 2.28
C THR A 293 -30.35 -4.16 0.99
N PRO A 294 -30.64 -5.19 0.17
CA PRO A 294 -30.06 -5.24 -1.17
C PRO A 294 -30.35 -3.92 -1.88
N PRO A 295 -29.42 -3.35 -2.65
CA PRO A 295 -29.79 -2.27 -3.55
C PRO A 295 -30.98 -2.79 -4.35
N ALA A 296 -32.10 -2.05 -4.32
CA ALA A 296 -33.30 -2.44 -5.02
C ALA A 296 -32.90 -2.91 -6.41
N ASP A 297 -33.23 -4.16 -6.74
CA ASP A 297 -33.02 -4.71 -8.05
C ASP A 297 -33.46 -3.66 -9.08
N ASN A 298 -32.65 -3.47 -10.11
CA ASN A 298 -33.09 -2.83 -11.34
C ASN A 298 -34.21 -3.69 -11.96
N ALA A 299 -35.38 -3.72 -11.32
CA ALA A 299 -36.63 -4.08 -11.95
C ALA A 299 -36.84 -3.04 -13.06
N PRO A 300 -37.08 -3.46 -14.31
CA PRO A 300 -37.32 -2.52 -15.40
C PRO A 300 -38.48 -1.62 -15.02
N SER A 301 -38.20 -0.31 -14.97
CA SER A 301 -39.16 0.71 -14.60
C SER A 301 -40.38 0.63 -15.52
N ARG A 302 -41.51 0.16 -14.98
CA ARG A 302 -42.82 0.46 -15.55
C ARG A 302 -43.15 1.92 -15.24
N VAL A 303 -42.58 2.83 -16.02
CA VAL A 303 -43.14 4.17 -16.21
C VAL A 303 -43.82 4.17 -17.57
N GLY A 304 -45.09 3.78 -17.55
CA GLY A 304 -46.03 4.04 -18.63
C GLY A 304 -47.17 4.88 -18.08
N ALA A 305 -47.32 6.08 -18.64
CA ALA A 305 -48.52 6.92 -18.64
C ALA A 305 -48.96 7.60 -17.32
N ALA A 306 -48.56 8.87 -17.18
CA ALA A 306 -49.41 10.04 -16.92
C ALA A 306 -48.45 11.19 -16.54
N GLY A 307 -48.26 12.26 -17.32
CA GLY A 307 -49.29 13.08 -17.94
C GLY A 307 -49.35 14.40 -17.16
N ALA A 308 -48.52 15.36 -17.59
CA ALA A 308 -48.61 16.82 -17.46
C ALA A 308 -49.38 17.45 -16.27
N LEU A 309 -48.74 18.38 -15.57
CA LEU A 309 -49.16 19.80 -15.59
C LEU A 309 -48.18 20.73 -14.86
N LEU A 310 -47.96 21.87 -15.51
CA LEU A 310 -47.16 23.05 -15.19
C LEU A 310 -47.61 23.78 -13.91
N GLY A 311 -46.72 24.64 -13.35
CA GLY A 311 -47.19 25.97 -12.91
C GLY A 311 -46.53 26.63 -11.70
N SER A 312 -45.72 27.67 -12.00
CA SER A 312 -45.60 28.96 -11.30
C SER A 312 -44.84 29.14 -9.97
N LEU A 313 -43.81 30.00 -10.13
CA LEU A 313 -43.05 30.86 -9.23
C LEU A 313 -43.90 31.81 -8.34
N THR A 314 -43.49 32.09 -7.08
CA THR A 314 -42.98 33.39 -6.54
C THR A 314 -42.98 33.46 -4.98
N PRO A 315 -42.21 34.38 -4.35
CA PRO A 315 -41.82 34.31 -2.92
C PRO A 315 -42.24 35.52 -2.02
N LEU A 316 -41.87 35.43 -0.73
CA LEU A 316 -41.72 36.46 0.34
C LEU A 316 -42.96 36.93 1.14
N SER A 317 -42.89 36.81 2.48
CA SER A 317 -42.89 37.92 3.47
C SER A 317 -43.10 37.44 4.93
N SER A 318 -42.32 37.97 5.88
CA SER A 318 -42.51 37.93 7.35
C SER A 318 -43.01 39.32 7.83
N PRO A 319 -43.15 39.65 9.15
CA PRO A 319 -43.63 38.94 10.37
C PRO A 319 -44.73 39.76 11.13
N GLN A 320 -45.34 39.25 12.23
CA GLN A 320 -45.72 40.04 13.42
C GLN A 320 -46.24 39.21 14.65
N HIS A 321 -45.72 39.61 15.82
CA HIS A 321 -45.95 39.41 17.27
C HIS A 321 -47.13 38.63 17.93
N THR A 322 -46.77 37.61 18.76
CA THR A 322 -46.94 37.35 20.26
C THR A 322 -48.21 37.75 21.06
N PRO A 323 -48.47 37.25 22.31
CA PRO A 323 -48.05 36.02 23.06
C PRO A 323 -49.18 35.31 23.89
N HIS A 324 -48.97 34.06 24.34
CA HIS A 324 -49.05 33.58 25.75
C HIS A 324 -49.14 32.03 25.88
N ASP A 325 -48.18 31.52 26.66
CA ASP A 325 -48.21 30.47 27.70
C ASP A 325 -48.36 28.94 27.45
N VAL A 326 -47.19 28.30 27.67
CA VAL A 326 -46.88 27.27 28.69
C VAL A 326 -47.02 25.77 28.34
N ASP A 327 -45.82 25.16 28.40
CA ASP A 327 -45.40 23.78 28.68
C ASP A 327 -45.59 22.63 27.66
N GLY A 328 -44.44 22.09 27.24
CA GLY A 328 -44.15 20.70 27.61
C GLY A 328 -43.86 19.69 26.50
N ASN A 329 -42.64 19.74 25.99
CA ASN A 329 -41.84 18.60 25.49
C ASN A 329 -42.12 18.05 24.08
N GLY A 330 -41.10 18.22 23.22
CA GLY A 330 -41.12 17.98 21.78
C GLY A 330 -40.86 16.54 21.37
N GLY A 331 -41.53 16.17 20.28
CA GLY A 331 -41.25 14.99 19.48
C GLY A 331 -40.05 15.18 18.55
N GLY A 332 -39.56 14.02 18.10
CA GLY A 332 -38.41 13.87 17.21
C GLY A 332 -38.61 14.41 15.79
N GLY A 333 -37.49 14.41 15.06
CA GLY A 333 -37.41 14.89 13.69
C GLY A 333 -36.10 14.50 13.02
N VAL A 334 -36.04 13.24 12.59
CA VAL A 334 -35.41 12.70 11.38
C VAL A 334 -34.55 13.66 10.53
N GLY A 335 -33.28 13.27 10.32
CA GLY A 335 -32.39 13.84 9.31
C GLY A 335 -31.40 12.78 8.83
N SER A 336 -31.86 11.89 7.95
CA SER A 336 -31.04 10.88 7.28
C SER A 336 -30.14 11.56 6.23
N GLY A 337 -28.83 11.53 6.49
CA GLY A 337 -27.79 11.90 5.52
C GLY A 337 -26.84 10.73 5.32
N VAL A 338 -26.99 10.04 4.19
CA VAL A 338 -26.11 8.96 3.74
C VAL A 338 -24.81 9.59 3.22
N GLY A 339 -23.69 9.23 3.83
CA GLY A 339 -22.35 9.67 3.43
C GLY A 339 -21.31 8.66 3.89
N GLY A 340 -21.12 7.60 3.11
CA GLY A 340 -20.05 6.63 3.31
C GLY A 340 -18.72 7.19 2.83
N GLY A 341 -17.92 7.72 3.74
CA GLY A 341 -16.53 8.10 3.54
C GLY A 341 -15.65 7.29 4.49
N GLY A 342 -15.19 6.12 4.05
CA GLY A 342 -14.28 5.27 4.79
C GLY A 342 -12.85 5.75 4.64
N GLY A 343 -12.44 6.70 5.50
CA GLY A 343 -11.04 7.03 5.73
C GLY A 343 -10.52 6.23 6.92
N ASP A 344 -9.51 5.37 6.69
CA ASP A 344 -8.74 4.74 7.78
C ASP A 344 -7.88 5.82 8.46
N GLY A 345 -8.44 6.52 9.45
CA GLY A 345 -7.68 7.42 10.32
C GLY A 345 -8.35 8.79 10.50
N GLY A 346 -9.24 8.88 11.48
CA GLY A 346 -9.74 10.15 11.96
C GLY A 346 -10.68 9.92 13.14
N VAL A 347 -10.20 10.10 14.37
CA VAL A 347 -11.09 10.16 15.54
C VAL A 347 -11.86 11.49 15.42
N ALA A 348 -13.11 11.42 14.96
CA ALA A 348 -14.00 12.57 14.95
C ALA A 348 -14.56 12.80 16.37
N PHE A 349 -14.40 14.03 16.88
CA PHE A 349 -14.89 14.43 18.20
C PHE A 349 -16.41 14.33 18.29
N GLY A 350 -16.90 13.42 19.12
CA GLY A 350 -18.29 13.37 19.59
C GLY A 350 -18.31 13.31 21.11
N GLY A 351 -18.55 14.44 21.78
CA GLY A 351 -18.75 14.49 23.22
C GLY A 351 -20.12 13.90 23.60
N GLY A 352 -20.13 12.91 24.48
CA GLY A 352 -21.33 12.31 25.09
C GLY A 352 -21.14 12.18 26.59
N GLY A 353 -22.10 12.72 27.35
CA GLY A 353 -22.05 12.99 28.79
C GLY A 353 -21.78 11.80 29.71
N GLY A 354 -21.19 12.12 30.87
CA GLY A 354 -20.72 11.16 31.86
C GLY A 354 -21.80 10.45 32.67
N GLY A 355 -21.41 9.30 33.21
CA GLY A 355 -22.12 8.57 34.25
C GLY A 355 -21.22 7.54 34.94
N GLY A 356 -21.10 7.68 36.27
CA GLY A 356 -20.87 6.59 37.24
C GLY A 356 -19.49 5.90 37.27
N VAL A 357 -18.71 6.16 38.33
CA VAL A 357 -17.45 5.47 38.65
C VAL A 357 -17.73 4.05 39.17
N GLY A 358 -17.36 3.05 38.39
CA GLY A 358 -17.22 1.64 38.77
C GLY A 358 -16.07 1.00 37.98
N ASP A 359 -15.45 -0.08 38.49
CA ASP A 359 -14.39 -0.81 37.78
C ASP A 359 -14.94 -1.30 36.42
N PRO A 360 -14.40 -0.85 35.27
CA PRO A 360 -14.95 -1.15 33.95
C PRO A 360 -14.90 -2.65 33.58
N ARG A 361 -14.16 -3.47 34.35
CA ARG A 361 -14.03 -4.91 34.10
C ARG A 361 -15.26 -5.72 34.54
N ASP A 362 -16.01 -5.26 35.53
CA ASP A 362 -17.15 -5.99 36.09
C ASP A 362 -18.48 -5.73 35.33
N GLY A 363 -18.53 -4.67 34.50
CA GLY A 363 -19.71 -4.28 33.72
C GLY A 363 -19.62 -4.54 32.20
N ALA A 364 -18.42 -4.73 31.64
CA ALA A 364 -18.22 -4.82 30.19
C ALA A 364 -18.99 -5.98 29.53
N PHE A 365 -19.23 -7.09 30.24
CA PHE A 365 -19.98 -8.24 29.73
C PHE A 365 -21.43 -8.29 30.28
N GLY A 366 -21.85 -7.31 31.09
CA GLY A 366 -23.11 -7.32 31.83
C GLY A 366 -24.27 -6.55 31.19
N ASP A 367 -24.00 -5.63 30.25
CA ASP A 367 -25.05 -4.88 29.55
C ASP A 367 -25.78 -5.79 28.53
N ARG A 368 -27.06 -6.06 28.80
CA ARG A 368 -27.94 -6.92 27.99
C ARG A 368 -28.63 -6.16 26.85
N SER A 369 -28.24 -4.93 26.57
CA SER A 369 -28.63 -4.24 25.33
C SER A 369 -28.12 -5.01 24.10
N ARG A 370 -28.76 -4.85 22.91
CA ARG A 370 -28.33 -5.55 21.68
C ARG A 370 -26.88 -5.19 21.35
N GLY A 371 -25.94 -6.07 21.70
CA GLY A 371 -24.50 -5.93 21.42
C GLY A 371 -23.64 -5.42 22.58
N GLY A 372 -24.22 -4.99 23.71
CA GLY A 372 -23.47 -4.42 24.83
C GLY A 372 -22.48 -3.33 24.40
N TRP A 373 -21.27 -3.31 24.95
CA TRP A 373 -20.20 -2.39 24.55
C TRP A 373 -19.69 -2.57 23.11
N LEU A 374 -20.05 -3.67 22.43
CA LEU A 374 -19.73 -3.92 21.02
C LEU A 374 -20.79 -3.34 20.08
N ALA A 375 -21.93 -2.88 20.58
CA ALA A 375 -23.02 -2.32 19.77
C ALA A 375 -22.57 -1.20 18.79
N PRO A 376 -21.58 -0.34 19.12
CA PRO A 376 -21.10 0.67 18.18
C PRO A 376 -20.36 0.12 16.96
N LEU A 377 -19.91 -1.14 16.97
CA LEU A 377 -19.15 -1.72 15.87
C LEU A 377 -19.94 -1.69 14.57
N THR A 378 -19.29 -1.18 13.53
CA THR A 378 -19.74 -1.37 12.14
C THR A 378 -19.59 -2.84 11.73
N ALA A 379 -20.21 -3.23 10.60
CA ALA A 379 -20.04 -4.59 10.07
C ALA A 379 -18.56 -4.91 9.81
N GLY A 380 -17.83 -4.01 9.16
CA GLY A 380 -16.40 -4.19 8.91
C GLY A 380 -15.57 -4.33 10.19
N GLU A 381 -15.80 -3.48 11.20
CA GLU A 381 -15.12 -3.56 12.51
C GLU A 381 -15.41 -4.84 13.27
N LEU A 382 -16.64 -5.33 13.19
CA LEU A 382 -16.98 -6.65 13.70
C LEU A 382 -16.25 -7.75 12.89
N GLY A 383 -16.10 -7.58 11.57
CA GLY A 383 -15.30 -8.47 10.73
C GLY A 383 -13.85 -8.61 11.20
N TRP A 384 -13.20 -7.49 11.57
CA TRP A 384 -11.84 -7.49 12.14
C TRP A 384 -11.75 -8.35 13.42
N LEU A 385 -12.77 -8.28 14.29
CA LEU A 385 -12.86 -9.11 15.50
C LEU A 385 -12.86 -10.61 15.15
N TYR A 386 -13.65 -11.02 14.16
CA TYR A 386 -13.69 -12.43 13.72
C TYR A 386 -12.40 -12.88 13.03
N PHE A 387 -11.70 -11.99 12.31
CA PHE A 387 -10.36 -12.32 11.79
C PHE A 387 -9.36 -12.59 12.90
N ALA A 388 -9.38 -11.79 13.98
CA ALA A 388 -8.54 -12.05 15.16
C ALA A 388 -8.88 -13.40 15.78
N ALA A 389 -10.17 -13.73 15.91
CA ALA A 389 -10.62 -15.01 16.45
C ALA A 389 -10.19 -16.20 15.59
N ALA A 390 -10.31 -16.09 14.26
CA ALA A 390 -9.83 -17.11 13.32
C ALA A 390 -8.33 -17.37 13.49
N LYS A 391 -7.50 -16.32 13.59
CA LYS A 391 -6.05 -16.46 13.84
C LYS A 391 -5.78 -17.15 15.17
N ARG A 392 -6.50 -16.79 16.25
CA ARG A 392 -6.35 -17.42 17.56
C ARG A 392 -6.68 -18.91 17.52
N LEU A 393 -7.83 -19.25 16.93
CA LEU A 393 -8.27 -20.64 16.77
C LEU A 393 -7.23 -21.47 15.98
N GLU A 394 -6.69 -20.91 14.90
CA GLU A 394 -5.63 -21.58 14.13
C GLU A 394 -4.36 -21.78 14.96
N GLY A 395 -3.95 -20.78 15.74
CA GLY A 395 -2.78 -20.86 16.63
C GLY A 395 -2.91 -21.92 17.74
N GLU A 396 -4.13 -22.19 18.20
CA GLU A 396 -4.45 -23.25 19.16
C GLU A 396 -4.56 -24.65 18.51
N GLY A 397 -4.43 -24.74 17.19
CA GLY A 397 -4.65 -25.98 16.47
C GLY A 397 -6.12 -26.42 16.45
N ALA A 398 -7.06 -25.48 16.56
CA ALA A 398 -8.47 -25.78 16.34
C ALA A 398 -8.68 -26.35 14.92
N GLY A 399 -9.60 -27.31 14.78
CA GLY A 399 -9.88 -27.92 13.49
C GLY A 399 -10.31 -26.91 12.43
N ALA A 400 -10.00 -27.21 11.16
CA ALA A 400 -10.22 -26.33 10.00
C ALA A 400 -11.66 -25.78 9.92
N GLU A 401 -12.67 -26.55 10.32
CA GLU A 401 -14.08 -26.11 10.32
C GLU A 401 -14.33 -24.91 11.24
N ARG A 402 -13.74 -24.89 12.45
CA ARG A 402 -13.93 -23.79 13.40
C ARG A 402 -13.23 -22.52 12.92
N VAL A 403 -12.00 -22.66 12.42
CA VAL A 403 -11.24 -21.56 11.82
C VAL A 403 -12.02 -21.00 10.61
N TRP A 404 -12.53 -21.88 9.75
CA TRP A 404 -13.29 -21.49 8.58
C TRP A 404 -14.61 -20.78 8.91
N ALA A 405 -15.33 -21.24 9.94
CA ALA A 405 -16.56 -20.58 10.37
C ALA A 405 -16.30 -19.12 10.79
N ALA A 406 -15.23 -18.88 11.57
CA ALA A 406 -14.83 -17.53 11.95
C ALA A 406 -14.39 -16.70 10.74
N LEU A 407 -13.58 -17.27 9.83
CA LEU A 407 -13.17 -16.60 8.59
C LEU A 407 -14.38 -16.22 7.73
N ARG A 408 -15.35 -17.11 7.58
CA ARG A 408 -16.55 -16.85 6.79
C ARG A 408 -17.33 -15.67 7.37
N ARG A 409 -17.57 -15.66 8.68
CA ARG A 409 -18.23 -14.53 9.36
C ARG A 409 -17.47 -13.22 9.15
N ALA A 410 -16.14 -13.26 9.32
CA ALA A 410 -15.28 -12.10 9.13
C ALA A 410 -15.42 -11.51 7.72
N ASN A 411 -15.32 -12.39 6.72
CA ASN A 411 -15.39 -12.04 5.32
C ASN A 411 -16.79 -11.55 4.89
N ASP A 412 -17.85 -12.23 5.32
CA ASP A 412 -19.24 -11.84 5.02
C ASP A 412 -19.52 -10.42 5.56
N LEU A 413 -19.17 -10.16 6.81
CA LEU A 413 -19.32 -8.85 7.44
C LEU A 413 -18.51 -7.75 6.73
N THR A 414 -17.25 -8.02 6.40
CA THR A 414 -16.38 -7.04 5.74
C THR A 414 -16.82 -6.76 4.30
N SER A 415 -17.37 -7.76 3.59
CA SER A 415 -17.87 -7.61 2.23
C SER A 415 -19.01 -6.59 2.12
N LEU A 416 -19.79 -6.39 3.19
CA LEU A 416 -20.87 -5.41 3.25
C LEU A 416 -20.36 -3.96 3.24
N SER A 417 -19.16 -3.73 3.79
CA SER A 417 -18.56 -2.39 3.85
C SER A 417 -17.90 -1.98 2.54
N SER A 418 -17.60 -2.94 1.65
CA SER A 418 -16.84 -2.69 0.41
C SER A 418 -17.37 -3.58 -0.72
N PRO A 419 -18.53 -3.22 -1.32
CA PRO A 419 -19.12 -4.01 -2.40
C PRO A 419 -18.21 -4.02 -3.63
N TYR A 420 -18.18 -5.16 -4.31
CA TYR A 420 -17.36 -5.38 -5.49
C TYR A 420 -18.19 -5.98 -6.62
N ASP A 421 -18.08 -5.41 -7.83
CA ASP A 421 -18.69 -5.93 -9.06
C ASP A 421 -17.59 -6.40 -10.04
N PRO A 422 -17.43 -7.72 -10.26
CA PRO A 422 -16.44 -8.25 -11.20
C PRO A 422 -16.67 -7.81 -12.64
N ALA A 423 -17.90 -7.44 -13.03
CA ALA A 423 -18.20 -7.02 -14.39
C ALA A 423 -17.42 -5.77 -14.80
N TRP A 424 -17.06 -4.90 -13.86
CA TRP A 424 -16.24 -3.72 -14.13
C TRP A 424 -14.82 -4.11 -14.54
N ASP A 425 -14.16 -4.97 -13.77
CA ASP A 425 -12.80 -5.43 -14.09
C ASP A 425 -12.77 -6.24 -15.38
N TRP A 426 -13.78 -7.08 -15.63
CA TRP A 426 -13.91 -7.81 -16.90
C TRP A 426 -14.05 -6.88 -18.12
N ARG A 427 -14.76 -5.74 -18.00
CA ARG A 427 -14.82 -4.72 -19.06
C ARG A 427 -13.45 -4.07 -19.29
N GLN A 428 -12.72 -3.79 -18.22
CA GLN A 428 -11.39 -3.20 -18.31
C GLN A 428 -10.40 -4.18 -18.94
N LEU A 429 -10.45 -5.45 -18.55
CA LEU A 429 -9.66 -6.53 -19.15
C LEU A 429 -9.83 -6.55 -20.67
N ARG A 430 -11.08 -6.68 -21.14
CA ARG A 430 -11.39 -6.71 -22.58
C ARG A 430 -10.88 -5.47 -23.31
N THR A 431 -11.00 -4.31 -22.68
CA THR A 431 -10.50 -3.05 -23.25
C THR A 431 -8.98 -3.11 -23.40
N LEU A 432 -8.26 -3.43 -22.33
CA LEU A 432 -6.79 -3.49 -22.32
C LEU A 432 -6.25 -4.51 -23.31
N THR A 433 -6.81 -5.73 -23.34
CA THR A 433 -6.35 -6.77 -24.25
C THR A 433 -6.66 -6.44 -25.71
N SER A 434 -7.72 -5.67 -25.99
CA SER A 434 -8.04 -5.20 -27.34
C SER A 434 -7.11 -4.09 -27.84
N VAL A 435 -6.66 -3.22 -26.93
CA VAL A 435 -5.79 -2.08 -27.25
C VAL A 435 -4.34 -2.54 -27.37
N PHE A 436 -3.84 -3.28 -26.37
CA PHE A 436 -2.43 -3.62 -26.25
C PHE A 436 -2.09 -5.00 -26.83
N GLY A 437 -2.37 -5.21 -28.11
CA GLY A 437 -1.98 -6.43 -28.83
C GLY A 437 -0.53 -6.40 -29.36
N ARG A 438 -0.04 -7.57 -29.81
CA ARG A 438 1.29 -7.70 -30.44
C ARG A 438 1.55 -6.71 -31.58
N PRO A 439 0.59 -6.39 -32.48
CA PRO A 439 0.86 -5.43 -33.56
C PRO A 439 1.24 -4.04 -33.05
N LEU A 440 0.56 -3.55 -32.00
CA LEU A 440 0.86 -2.25 -31.41
C LEU A 440 2.24 -2.24 -30.75
N LEU A 441 2.51 -3.25 -29.91
CA LEU A 441 3.77 -3.31 -29.16
C LEU A 441 4.96 -3.56 -30.10
N ALA A 442 4.80 -4.37 -31.15
CA ALA A 442 5.82 -4.56 -32.18
C ALA A 442 6.06 -3.29 -33.03
N ALA A 443 5.03 -2.50 -33.32
CA ALA A 443 5.19 -1.23 -34.01
C ALA A 443 6.02 -0.22 -33.19
N VAL A 444 5.82 -0.21 -31.86
CA VAL A 444 6.59 0.62 -30.92
C VAL A 444 8.04 0.13 -30.82
N GLU A 445 8.25 -1.19 -30.77
CA GLU A 445 9.59 -1.80 -30.86
C GLU A 445 10.31 -1.36 -32.14
N ALA A 446 9.63 -1.41 -33.29
CA ALA A 446 10.19 -1.02 -34.58
C ALA A 446 10.48 0.49 -34.65
N ALA A 447 9.60 1.33 -34.10
CA ALA A 447 9.78 2.78 -34.05
C ALA A 447 10.90 3.21 -33.08
N GLY A 448 11.09 2.48 -31.97
CA GLY A 448 12.19 2.70 -31.03
C GLY A 448 13.53 2.09 -31.44
N GLY A 449 13.56 1.27 -32.50
CA GLY A 449 14.71 0.48 -32.96
C GLY A 449 15.93 1.26 -33.50
N GLY A 450 16.02 2.57 -33.28
CA GLY A 450 17.18 3.41 -33.63
C GLY A 450 18.22 3.56 -32.51
N LEU A 451 17.87 3.31 -31.24
CA LEU A 451 18.79 3.38 -30.10
C LEU A 451 19.34 1.98 -29.81
N ARG A 452 20.38 1.62 -30.58
CA ARG A 452 21.10 0.36 -30.50
C ARG A 452 21.60 0.07 -29.08
N ARG A 453 21.43 -1.19 -28.65
CA ARG A 453 22.38 -1.89 -27.76
C ARG A 453 23.81 -1.46 -28.13
N GLY A 454 24.52 -0.87 -27.17
CA GLY A 454 25.94 -0.57 -27.31
C GLY A 454 26.68 -1.80 -27.82
N ALA A 455 27.42 -1.59 -28.91
CA ALA A 455 28.22 -2.60 -29.58
C ALA A 455 29.21 -3.27 -28.60
N GLY A 456 29.13 -4.59 -28.54
CA GLY A 456 30.06 -5.46 -27.84
C GLY A 456 29.85 -6.89 -28.32
N GLY A 457 30.27 -7.18 -29.55
CA GLY A 457 30.41 -8.55 -30.06
C GLY A 457 29.55 -8.91 -31.27
N GLU A 458 29.89 -8.37 -32.45
CA GLU A 458 29.67 -9.08 -33.70
C GLU A 458 31.03 -9.47 -34.27
N GLY A 459 31.31 -10.77 -34.29
CA GLY A 459 32.55 -11.33 -34.80
C GLY A 459 32.76 -12.79 -34.38
N ALA A 460 31.81 -13.68 -34.69
CA ALA A 460 32.04 -15.09 -35.01
C ALA A 460 30.72 -15.89 -34.99
N ALA A 461 30.06 -15.98 -36.15
CA ALA A 461 29.15 -17.07 -36.43
C ALA A 461 29.81 -17.97 -37.47
N ALA A 462 30.44 -19.06 -37.03
CA ALA A 462 30.52 -20.36 -37.72
C ALA A 462 31.45 -21.31 -36.93
N GLY A 463 30.88 -22.36 -36.33
CA GLY A 463 31.61 -23.58 -35.96
C GLY A 463 31.44 -24.09 -34.53
N GLY A 464 30.57 -25.09 -34.35
CA GLY A 464 30.84 -26.31 -33.57
C GLY A 464 30.83 -26.32 -32.04
N GLY A 465 29.87 -27.06 -31.46
CA GLY A 465 30.08 -27.92 -30.27
C GLY A 465 29.43 -27.47 -28.94
N PRO A 466 28.71 -28.38 -28.22
CA PRO A 466 28.20 -28.11 -26.87
C PRO A 466 29.26 -28.47 -25.81
N GLY A 467 29.55 -27.54 -24.89
CA GLY A 467 30.33 -27.80 -23.67
C GLY A 467 31.51 -26.84 -23.43
N GLY A 468 31.39 -25.93 -22.46
CA GLY A 468 32.48 -25.06 -21.95
C GLY A 468 31.93 -23.92 -21.07
N PRO A 469 32.63 -23.50 -19.98
CA PRO A 469 31.99 -23.17 -18.71
C PRO A 469 31.41 -21.76 -18.59
N ALA A 470 30.28 -21.67 -17.89
CA ALA A 470 29.81 -20.47 -17.21
C ALA A 470 30.86 -20.03 -16.18
N GLY A 471 31.45 -18.85 -16.36
CA GLY A 471 32.52 -18.39 -15.46
C GLY A 471 33.23 -17.12 -15.88
N ALA A 472 32.52 -16.09 -16.36
CA ALA A 472 33.04 -14.73 -16.30
C ALA A 472 32.33 -14.05 -15.12
N ARG A 473 33.03 -13.91 -13.98
CA ARG A 473 32.61 -13.01 -12.91
C ARG A 473 32.57 -11.60 -13.51
N ALA A 474 31.38 -11.05 -13.71
CA ALA A 474 31.24 -9.61 -13.84
C ALA A 474 31.78 -8.97 -12.56
N ASP A 475 32.70 -8.01 -12.70
CA ASP A 475 33.30 -7.30 -11.58
C ASP A 475 32.18 -6.56 -10.82
N PRO A 476 32.13 -6.60 -9.47
CA PRO A 476 31.23 -5.74 -8.70
C PRO A 476 31.31 -4.26 -9.10
N ALA A 477 32.40 -3.81 -9.73
CA ALA A 477 32.59 -2.48 -10.31
C ALA A 477 31.76 -2.18 -11.60
N ASP A 478 31.13 -3.18 -12.22
CA ASP A 478 30.27 -3.00 -13.41
C ASP A 478 28.84 -2.51 -13.10
N TRP A 479 28.47 -2.36 -11.81
CA TRP A 479 27.26 -1.64 -11.38
C TRP A 479 27.10 -0.28 -12.09
N ALA A 480 28.22 0.35 -12.52
CA ALA A 480 28.40 1.71 -13.05
C ALA A 480 27.62 2.10 -14.33
N ARG A 481 27.25 1.16 -15.22
CA ARG A 481 26.78 1.49 -16.58
C ARG A 481 25.32 1.09 -16.83
N VAL A 482 24.39 1.81 -16.24
CA VAL A 482 22.96 1.53 -16.44
C VAL A 482 22.28 2.80 -16.93
N ASP A 483 21.65 2.72 -18.08
CA ASP A 483 20.80 3.76 -18.65
C ASP A 483 19.62 4.08 -17.69
N PRO A 484 19.25 5.35 -17.46
CA PRO A 484 18.00 5.71 -16.78
C PRO A 484 16.75 4.92 -17.22
N ALA A 485 16.70 4.45 -18.48
CA ALA A 485 15.63 3.62 -19.02
C ALA A 485 15.62 2.15 -18.50
N GLU A 486 16.71 1.68 -17.89
CA GLU A 486 16.87 0.33 -17.29
C GLU A 486 16.74 0.34 -15.76
N VAL A 487 16.39 1.49 -15.17
CA VAL A 487 16.30 1.68 -13.70
C VAL A 487 15.14 0.89 -13.06
N PRO A 488 13.92 0.82 -13.64
CA PRO A 488 12.78 0.18 -12.95
C PRO A 488 12.72 -1.34 -13.14
N ILE A 489 12.47 -2.05 -12.05
CA ILE A 489 12.07 -3.46 -12.00
C ILE A 489 10.62 -3.49 -11.51
N PHE A 490 9.71 -3.97 -12.34
CA PHE A 490 8.30 -4.15 -11.96
C PHE A 490 8.06 -5.57 -11.49
N VAL A 491 7.63 -5.72 -10.24
CA VAL A 491 7.21 -6.99 -9.65
C VAL A 491 5.68 -7.00 -9.56
N VAL A 492 5.04 -7.79 -10.42
CA VAL A 492 3.60 -7.81 -10.62
C VAL A 492 3.00 -9.19 -10.32
N GLY A 493 1.67 -9.27 -10.17
CA GLY A 493 0.98 -10.55 -9.97
C GLY A 493 -0.30 -10.41 -9.15
N LEU A 494 -0.81 -11.53 -8.66
CA LEU A 494 -1.94 -11.55 -7.72
C LEU A 494 -1.42 -11.32 -6.28
N PRO A 495 -2.17 -10.62 -5.40
CA PRO A 495 -1.87 -10.60 -3.97
C PRO A 495 -1.58 -11.99 -3.41
N ARG A 496 -0.68 -12.03 -2.41
CA ARG A 496 -0.33 -13.24 -1.67
C ARG A 496 0.38 -14.33 -2.51
N SER A 497 0.99 -13.94 -3.63
CA SER A 497 1.79 -14.82 -4.48
C SER A 497 3.29 -14.85 -4.15
N GLY A 498 3.74 -14.18 -3.08
CA GLY A 498 5.17 -14.12 -2.72
C GLY A 498 5.96 -12.97 -3.35
N SER A 499 5.28 -11.96 -3.93
CA SER A 499 5.93 -10.78 -4.52
C SER A 499 6.76 -9.96 -3.53
N THR A 500 6.33 -9.84 -2.26
CA THR A 500 7.13 -9.17 -1.22
C THR A 500 8.45 -9.90 -0.94
N LEU A 501 8.46 -11.24 -1.02
CA LEU A 501 9.69 -12.02 -0.89
C LEU A 501 10.67 -11.67 -2.02
N VAL A 502 10.19 -11.69 -3.27
CA VAL A 502 10.97 -11.33 -4.47
C VAL A 502 11.54 -9.92 -4.37
N GLU A 503 10.71 -8.94 -3.98
CA GLU A 503 11.16 -7.57 -3.75
C GLU A 503 12.25 -7.50 -2.69
N THR A 504 12.09 -8.21 -1.57
CA THR A 504 13.05 -8.20 -0.46
C THR A 504 14.37 -8.85 -0.85
N MET A 505 14.33 -9.92 -1.65
CA MET A 505 15.54 -10.54 -2.23
C MET A 505 16.28 -9.57 -3.15
N LEU A 506 15.57 -8.84 -4.02
CA LEU A 506 16.16 -7.83 -4.89
C LEU A 506 16.73 -6.64 -4.09
N ALA A 507 15.97 -6.14 -3.12
CA ALA A 507 16.36 -5.01 -2.27
C ALA A 507 17.48 -5.32 -1.28
N ALA A 508 17.86 -6.60 -1.12
CA ALA A 508 19.02 -6.99 -0.34
C ALA A 508 20.34 -6.67 -1.07
N LEU A 509 20.31 -6.50 -2.39
CA LEU A 509 21.51 -6.22 -3.19
C LEU A 509 22.00 -4.77 -2.99
N PRO A 510 23.32 -4.55 -3.00
CA PRO A 510 23.89 -3.21 -2.99
C PRO A 510 23.38 -2.35 -4.16
N GLY A 511 22.90 -1.15 -3.85
CA GLY A 511 22.44 -0.19 -4.86
C GLY A 511 21.04 -0.46 -5.42
N VAL A 512 20.28 -1.42 -4.87
CA VAL A 512 18.89 -1.69 -5.25
C VAL A 512 17.94 -1.16 -4.18
N TRP A 513 16.99 -0.31 -4.57
CA TRP A 513 15.94 0.17 -3.68
C TRP A 513 14.62 -0.55 -3.96
N GLY A 514 14.03 -1.17 -2.94
CA GLY A 514 12.66 -1.68 -3.01
C GLY A 514 11.67 -0.63 -2.57
N ALA A 515 10.89 -0.08 -3.51
CA ALA A 515 9.95 1.02 -3.30
C ALA A 515 8.59 0.56 -2.75
N GLY A 516 8.36 -0.74 -2.58
CA GLY A 516 7.06 -1.26 -2.13
C GLY A 516 5.95 -1.14 -3.18
N GLU A 517 4.72 -0.97 -2.71
CA GLU A 517 3.54 -0.70 -3.55
C GLU A 517 3.46 0.81 -3.84
N ASP A 518 4.06 1.25 -4.96
CA ASP A 518 4.13 2.67 -5.31
C ASP A 518 3.04 3.07 -6.32
N THR A 519 2.54 4.31 -6.19
CA THR A 519 1.45 4.86 -7.01
C THR A 519 1.90 5.80 -8.12
N ALA A 520 3.21 6.02 -8.32
CA ALA A 520 3.76 7.00 -9.26
C ALA A 520 3.34 6.78 -10.73
N LEU A 521 2.98 5.55 -11.12
CA LEU A 521 2.42 5.27 -12.45
C LEU A 521 0.97 5.74 -12.62
N ALA A 522 0.13 5.65 -11.59
CA ALA A 522 -1.31 5.91 -11.72
C ALA A 522 -1.62 7.32 -12.27
N PRO A 523 -0.97 8.41 -11.81
CA PRO A 523 -1.11 9.77 -12.34
C PRO A 523 -0.85 9.92 -13.84
N LEU A 524 0.00 9.04 -14.39
CA LEU A 524 0.45 9.16 -15.78
C LEU A 524 -0.55 8.52 -16.76
N THR A 525 -1.41 7.61 -16.27
CA THR A 525 -2.31 6.83 -17.13
C THR A 525 -3.37 7.67 -17.84
N GLY A 526 -3.96 8.66 -17.16
CA GLY A 526 -4.97 9.57 -17.75
C GLY A 526 -4.40 10.41 -18.89
N PRO A 527 -3.35 11.23 -18.65
CA PRO A 527 -2.70 12.01 -19.70
C PRO A 527 -2.15 11.16 -20.84
N LEU A 528 -1.61 9.98 -20.54
CA LEU A 528 -1.13 9.04 -21.55
C LEU A 528 -2.27 8.51 -22.43
N ASN A 529 -3.41 8.18 -21.83
CA ASN A 529 -4.60 7.78 -22.58
C ASN A 529 -5.15 8.89 -23.48
N ASP A 530 -5.15 10.13 -23.00
CA ASP A 530 -5.57 11.29 -23.80
C ASP A 530 -4.63 11.54 -24.99
N MET A 531 -3.32 11.40 -24.78
CA MET A 531 -2.33 11.50 -25.85
C MET A 531 -2.53 10.38 -26.89
N LEU A 532 -2.64 9.12 -26.45
CA LEU A 532 -2.86 7.99 -27.37
C LEU A 532 -4.18 8.14 -28.15
N SER A 533 -5.21 8.73 -27.54
CA SER A 533 -6.51 8.96 -28.17
C SER A 533 -6.49 10.08 -29.22
N THR A 534 -5.59 11.05 -29.09
CA THR A 534 -5.52 12.24 -29.97
C THR A 534 -4.47 12.10 -31.06
N SER A 535 -3.33 11.52 -30.73
CA SER A 535 -2.11 11.57 -31.55
C SER A 535 -1.59 10.19 -31.94
N GLY A 536 -2.18 9.10 -31.42
CA GLY A 536 -1.71 7.73 -31.64
C GLY A 536 -0.26 7.55 -31.19
N LEU A 537 0.51 6.75 -31.93
CA LEU A 537 1.94 6.53 -31.69
C LEU A 537 2.85 7.55 -32.41
N ALA A 538 2.30 8.60 -33.02
CA ALA A 538 3.06 9.51 -33.86
C ALA A 538 4.04 10.43 -33.09
N GLN A 539 3.94 10.48 -31.75
CA GLN A 539 4.73 11.36 -30.89
C GLN A 539 5.55 10.54 -29.89
N MET A 540 6.52 9.77 -30.41
CA MET A 540 7.37 8.87 -29.61
C MET A 540 8.16 9.61 -28.51
N GLU A 541 8.62 10.84 -28.77
CA GLU A 541 9.35 11.65 -27.81
C GLU A 541 8.52 12.00 -26.56
N GLN A 542 7.19 12.09 -26.71
CA GLN A 542 6.28 12.31 -25.59
C GLN A 542 6.10 11.07 -24.73
N LEU A 543 6.13 9.86 -25.31
CA LEU A 543 6.10 8.60 -24.55
C LEU A 543 7.31 8.48 -23.63
N GLU A 544 8.50 8.81 -24.13
CA GLU A 544 9.70 8.83 -23.30
C GLU A 544 9.62 9.88 -22.18
N ALA A 545 8.98 11.02 -22.42
CA ALA A 545 8.80 12.05 -21.40
C ALA A 545 7.96 11.53 -20.22
N PHE A 546 6.95 10.69 -20.47
CA PHE A 546 6.21 10.00 -19.41
C PHE A 546 7.11 9.04 -18.62
N GLY A 547 7.95 8.26 -19.30
CA GLY A 547 8.93 7.38 -18.66
C GLY A 547 9.92 8.15 -17.77
N ARG A 548 10.48 9.24 -18.28
CA ARG A 548 11.38 10.14 -17.52
C ARG A 548 10.69 10.75 -16.30
N ARG A 549 9.41 11.15 -16.43
CA ARG A 549 8.62 11.68 -15.31
C ARG A 549 8.43 10.62 -14.22
N TYR A 550 8.09 9.39 -14.59
CA TYR A 550 8.00 8.27 -13.64
C TYR A 550 9.33 8.05 -12.91
N VAL A 551 10.44 7.92 -13.64
CA VAL A 551 11.77 7.68 -13.03
C VAL A 551 12.18 8.83 -12.12
N SER A 552 11.94 10.09 -12.54
CA SER A 552 12.22 11.28 -11.73
C SER A 552 11.43 11.27 -10.41
N GLU A 553 10.15 10.91 -10.45
CA GLU A 553 9.31 10.81 -9.25
C GLU A 553 9.83 9.71 -8.31
N MET A 554 10.17 8.54 -8.84
CA MET A 554 10.72 7.44 -8.03
C MET A 554 12.06 7.81 -7.39
N LEU A 555 12.96 8.48 -8.11
CA LEU A 555 14.22 8.98 -7.57
C LEU A 555 14.03 10.09 -6.52
N GLN A 556 12.97 10.89 -6.64
CA GLN A 556 12.61 11.86 -5.60
C GLN A 556 12.14 11.14 -4.33
N ARG A 557 11.29 10.12 -4.47
CA ARG A 557 10.79 9.31 -3.34
C ARG A 557 11.91 8.54 -2.65
N SER A 558 12.89 8.02 -3.40
CA SER A 558 14.03 7.31 -2.81
C SER A 558 14.84 8.17 -1.84
N ARG A 559 14.87 9.50 -2.04
CA ARG A 559 15.57 10.44 -1.14
C ARG A 559 14.96 10.45 0.26
N ALA A 560 13.63 10.39 0.36
CA ALA A 560 12.94 10.28 1.64
C ALA A 560 13.24 8.94 2.33
N ALA A 561 13.53 7.90 1.56
CA ALA A 561 13.96 6.58 2.05
C ALA A 561 15.47 6.48 2.35
N GLY A 562 16.20 7.60 2.40
CA GLY A 562 17.62 7.65 2.76
C GLY A 562 18.61 7.55 1.60
N TRP A 563 18.14 7.48 0.35
CA TRP A 563 19.01 7.50 -0.82
C TRP A 563 19.36 8.94 -1.22
N GLY A 564 20.48 9.44 -0.70
CA GLY A 564 20.94 10.80 -0.98
C GLY A 564 21.29 11.05 -2.46
N PRO A 565 21.28 12.31 -2.93
CA PRO A 565 21.62 12.65 -4.31
C PRO A 565 23.05 12.24 -4.70
N GLN A 566 23.95 12.08 -3.72
CA GLN A 566 25.32 11.61 -3.94
C GLN A 566 25.42 10.08 -4.09
N ARG A 567 24.38 9.33 -3.67
CA ARG A 567 24.29 7.87 -3.77
C ARG A 567 22.84 7.45 -4.10
N PRO A 568 22.31 7.80 -5.29
CA PRO A 568 20.98 7.37 -5.71
C PRO A 568 20.95 5.85 -5.94
N PRO A 569 19.76 5.22 -5.88
CA PRO A 569 19.64 3.81 -6.22
C PRO A 569 19.93 3.60 -7.71
N ARG A 570 20.52 2.45 -8.03
CA ARG A 570 20.81 2.01 -9.41
C ARG A 570 19.69 1.20 -10.04
N ARG A 571 18.91 0.54 -9.19
CA ARG A 571 17.67 -0.13 -9.55
C ARG A 571 16.60 0.26 -8.57
N ILE A 572 15.39 0.41 -9.08
CA ILE A 572 14.20 0.69 -8.29
C ILE A 572 13.22 -0.46 -8.53
N VAL A 573 12.89 -1.20 -7.48
CA VAL A 573 11.85 -2.23 -7.53
C VAL A 573 10.52 -1.61 -7.17
N ASP A 574 9.66 -1.40 -8.17
CA ASP A 574 8.25 -1.10 -7.96
C ASP A 574 7.48 -2.43 -7.89
N LYS A 575 7.02 -2.78 -6.69
CA LYS A 575 6.23 -3.97 -6.41
C LYS A 575 4.75 -3.62 -6.30
N MET A 576 4.18 -2.89 -7.24
CA MET A 576 2.73 -2.72 -7.33
C MET A 576 2.08 -3.85 -8.14
N LEU A 577 1.41 -4.77 -7.46
CA LEU A 577 0.83 -5.98 -8.05
C LEU A 577 -0.15 -5.69 -9.20
N ARG A 578 -0.94 -4.62 -9.05
CA ARG A 578 -1.91 -4.15 -10.04
C ARG A 578 -1.24 -3.64 -11.33
N ASN A 579 0.07 -3.38 -11.34
CA ASN A 579 0.79 -3.00 -12.57
C ASN A 579 0.75 -4.09 -13.64
N LEU A 580 0.35 -5.34 -13.32
CA LEU A 580 0.01 -6.35 -14.32
C LEU A 580 -1.04 -5.84 -15.33
N TRP A 581 -1.98 -5.01 -14.89
CA TRP A 581 -3.00 -4.40 -15.75
C TRP A 581 -2.43 -3.28 -16.63
N LEU A 582 -1.22 -2.79 -16.31
CA LEU A 582 -0.58 -1.63 -16.93
C LEU A 582 0.64 -1.99 -17.77
N LEU A 583 0.97 -3.28 -17.95
CA LEU A 583 2.18 -3.69 -18.70
C LEU A 583 2.22 -3.15 -20.13
N GLY A 584 1.06 -3.00 -20.78
CA GLY A 584 0.98 -2.36 -22.09
C GLY A 584 1.48 -0.91 -22.05
N TYR A 585 1.03 -0.11 -21.07
CA TYR A 585 1.52 1.26 -20.88
C TYR A 585 2.98 1.30 -20.48
N ILE A 586 3.41 0.43 -19.56
CA ILE A 586 4.81 0.33 -19.11
C ILE A 586 5.72 0.03 -20.31
N GLN A 587 5.32 -0.88 -21.19
CA GLN A 587 6.10 -1.19 -22.40
C GLN A 587 6.21 0.00 -23.35
N LEU A 588 5.21 0.90 -23.40
CA LEU A 588 5.27 2.11 -24.22
C LEU A 588 6.24 3.16 -23.66
N VAL A 589 6.18 3.41 -22.34
CA VAL A 589 6.90 4.53 -21.71
C VAL A 589 8.25 4.13 -21.12
N LEU A 590 8.45 2.85 -20.84
CA LEU A 590 9.66 2.26 -20.25
C LEU A 590 10.00 0.93 -20.96
N PRO A 591 10.36 0.99 -22.26
CA PRO A 591 10.56 -0.22 -23.08
C PRO A 591 11.73 -1.10 -22.64
N HIS A 592 12.58 -0.63 -21.72
CA HIS A 592 13.73 -1.36 -21.17
C HIS A 592 13.55 -1.80 -19.71
N ALA A 593 12.46 -1.40 -19.01
CA ALA A 593 12.24 -1.80 -17.62
C ALA A 593 12.17 -3.34 -17.45
N CYS A 594 12.71 -3.89 -16.37
CA CYS A 594 12.60 -5.33 -16.12
C CYS A 594 11.18 -5.67 -15.64
N LEU A 595 10.57 -6.72 -16.19
CA LEU A 595 9.24 -7.19 -15.80
C LEU A 595 9.31 -8.60 -15.19
N VAL A 596 8.80 -8.74 -13.97
CA VAL A 596 8.73 -9.99 -13.21
C VAL A 596 7.29 -10.23 -12.77
N HIS A 597 6.68 -11.31 -13.24
CA HIS A 597 5.38 -11.80 -12.81
C HIS A 597 5.55 -12.93 -11.80
N VAL A 598 5.15 -12.69 -10.56
CA VAL A 598 5.23 -13.69 -9.49
C VAL A 598 3.90 -14.39 -9.37
N VAL A 599 3.93 -15.73 -9.47
CA VAL A 599 2.74 -16.59 -9.45
C VAL A 599 2.85 -17.61 -8.33
N ARG A 600 1.70 -18.05 -7.81
CA ARG A 600 1.58 -19.07 -6.77
C ARG A 600 0.38 -19.96 -7.11
N HIS A 601 0.35 -21.19 -6.60
CA HIS A 601 -0.76 -22.11 -6.82
C HIS A 601 -2.10 -21.40 -6.57
N PRO A 602 -3.04 -21.40 -7.55
CA PRO A 602 -4.24 -20.57 -7.50
C PRO A 602 -5.04 -20.71 -6.20
N LEU A 603 -5.18 -21.94 -5.70
CA LEU A 603 -5.90 -22.20 -4.44
C LEU A 603 -5.14 -21.75 -3.19
N ASP A 604 -3.81 -21.78 -3.19
CA ASP A 604 -3.02 -21.26 -2.05
C ASP A 604 -3.06 -19.73 -2.03
N ALA A 605 -2.96 -19.09 -3.19
CA ALA A 605 -3.09 -17.64 -3.31
C ALA A 605 -4.50 -17.19 -2.90
N ALA A 606 -5.54 -17.87 -3.40
CA ALA A 606 -6.92 -17.57 -3.07
C ALA A 606 -7.24 -17.75 -1.58
N LEU A 607 -6.85 -18.89 -0.99
CA LEU A 607 -6.98 -19.10 0.46
C LEU A 607 -6.24 -18.02 1.24
N SER A 608 -5.02 -17.68 0.84
CA SER A 608 -4.24 -16.66 1.51
C SER A 608 -4.84 -15.26 1.37
N CYS A 609 -5.56 -14.95 0.29
CA CYS A 609 -6.34 -13.72 0.16
C CYS A 609 -7.54 -13.73 1.12
N TYR A 610 -8.30 -14.82 1.12
CA TYR A 610 -9.49 -14.99 1.96
C TYR A 610 -9.20 -14.94 3.47
N MET A 611 -8.01 -15.40 3.88
CA MET A 611 -7.54 -15.35 5.26
C MET A 611 -6.94 -13.99 5.66
N GLN A 612 -6.60 -13.16 4.69
CA GLN A 612 -5.91 -11.90 4.96
C GLN A 612 -6.96 -10.81 5.21
N PRO A 613 -6.95 -10.17 6.39
CA PRO A 613 -7.78 -9.01 6.63
C PRO A 613 -7.12 -7.81 5.96
N PHE A 614 -7.35 -7.66 4.65
CA PHE A 614 -6.92 -6.48 3.89
C PHE A 614 -7.58 -5.21 4.46
N GLY A 615 -6.83 -4.11 4.48
CA GLY A 615 -7.42 -2.80 4.79
C GLY A 615 -8.52 -2.43 3.79
N TYR A 616 -9.27 -1.36 4.05
CA TYR A 616 -10.41 -0.95 3.23
C TYR A 616 -10.05 -0.52 1.78
N SER A 617 -8.77 -0.54 1.38
CA SER A 617 -8.30 -0.07 0.07
C SER A 617 -7.71 -1.17 -0.84
N GLY A 618 -8.04 -1.09 -2.13
CA GLY A 618 -7.32 -1.76 -3.23
C GLY A 618 -7.73 -3.19 -3.61
N VAL A 619 -8.34 -3.96 -2.71
CA VAL A 619 -8.70 -5.39 -2.94
C VAL A 619 -10.08 -5.81 -2.41
N PRO A 620 -11.16 -5.06 -2.74
CA PRO A 620 -12.52 -5.33 -2.21
C PRO A 620 -13.10 -6.69 -2.63
N TRP A 621 -12.50 -7.33 -3.64
CA TRP A 621 -12.86 -8.66 -4.12
C TRP A 621 -12.38 -9.81 -3.22
N ALA A 622 -11.44 -9.56 -2.29
CA ALA A 622 -10.81 -10.61 -1.49
C ALA A 622 -11.72 -11.23 -0.42
N TRP A 623 -12.89 -10.63 -0.18
CA TRP A 623 -13.82 -11.04 0.87
C TRP A 623 -14.77 -12.16 0.47
N ARG A 624 -14.83 -12.52 -0.81
CA ARG A 624 -15.70 -13.61 -1.28
C ARG A 624 -14.94 -14.52 -2.22
N LEU A 625 -15.12 -15.83 -2.03
CA LEU A 625 -14.40 -16.83 -2.82
C LEU A 625 -14.71 -16.74 -4.31
N ASP A 626 -15.97 -16.49 -4.68
CA ASP A 626 -16.37 -16.32 -6.08
C ASP A 626 -15.67 -15.12 -6.73
N HIS A 627 -15.61 -13.99 -6.03
CA HIS A 627 -14.90 -12.78 -6.48
C HIS A 627 -13.37 -12.99 -6.57
N ILE A 628 -12.78 -13.71 -5.61
CA ILE A 628 -11.37 -14.13 -5.70
C ILE A 628 -11.16 -15.01 -6.94
N GLY A 629 -12.07 -15.96 -7.20
CA GLY A 629 -12.03 -16.80 -8.39
C GLY A 629 -12.03 -16.00 -9.68
N GLU A 630 -12.92 -15.00 -9.80
CA GLU A 630 -12.95 -14.10 -10.96
C GLU A 630 -11.62 -13.35 -11.14
N GLN A 631 -11.00 -12.88 -10.05
CA GLN A 631 -9.72 -12.19 -10.11
C GLN A 631 -8.57 -13.10 -10.55
N VAL A 632 -8.51 -14.32 -10.02
CA VAL A 632 -7.53 -15.32 -10.46
C VAL A 632 -7.65 -15.56 -11.97
N ARG A 633 -8.88 -15.74 -12.48
CA ARG A 633 -9.13 -15.94 -13.92
C ARG A 633 -8.71 -14.75 -14.77
N MET A 634 -9.06 -13.53 -14.35
CA MET A 634 -8.67 -12.30 -15.04
C MET A 634 -7.15 -12.13 -15.05
N THR A 635 -6.47 -12.38 -13.93
CA THR A 635 -5.01 -12.36 -13.82
C THR A 635 -4.35 -13.40 -14.72
N ALA A 636 -4.85 -14.64 -14.76
CA ALA A 636 -4.35 -15.68 -15.65
C ALA A 636 -4.55 -15.31 -17.12
N GLN A 637 -5.68 -14.71 -17.48
CA GLN A 637 -5.93 -14.22 -18.83
C GLN A 637 -5.01 -13.06 -19.22
N LEU A 638 -4.76 -12.10 -18.32
CA LEU A 638 -3.77 -11.04 -18.55
C LEU A 638 -2.38 -11.61 -18.75
N ALA A 639 -1.95 -12.55 -17.90
CA ALA A 639 -0.63 -13.16 -18.00
C ALA A 639 -0.43 -13.85 -19.37
N ARG A 640 -1.44 -14.61 -19.84
CA ARG A 640 -1.43 -15.22 -21.18
C ARG A 640 -1.38 -14.17 -22.29
N HIS A 641 -2.17 -13.10 -22.17
CA HIS A 641 -2.17 -11.99 -23.12
C HIS A 641 -0.78 -11.34 -23.20
N TRP A 642 -0.16 -11.03 -22.07
CA TRP A 642 1.15 -10.39 -22.03
C TRP A 642 2.26 -11.29 -22.52
N ALA A 643 2.22 -12.60 -22.23
CA ALA A 643 3.15 -13.57 -22.80
C ALA A 643 3.11 -13.61 -24.34
N GLN A 644 1.96 -13.30 -24.94
CA GLN A 644 1.78 -13.25 -26.40
C GLN A 644 2.07 -11.87 -27.00
N ALA A 645 1.73 -10.79 -26.28
CA ALA A 645 1.83 -9.43 -26.79
C ALA A 645 3.22 -8.82 -26.62
N LEU A 646 3.91 -9.11 -25.52
CA LEU A 646 5.27 -8.62 -25.24
C LEU A 646 6.33 -9.39 -26.04
N PRO A 647 7.54 -8.83 -26.24
CA PRO A 647 8.64 -9.58 -26.82
C PRO A 647 8.90 -10.90 -26.06
N PRO A 648 9.28 -11.98 -26.76
CA PRO A 648 9.74 -13.20 -26.09
C PRO A 648 10.84 -12.91 -25.07
N GLY A 649 10.70 -13.44 -23.86
CA GLY A 649 11.65 -13.22 -22.76
C GLY A 649 11.53 -11.86 -22.07
N ARG A 650 10.58 -11.00 -22.45
CA ARG A 650 10.38 -9.69 -21.79
C ARG A 650 9.83 -9.79 -20.37
N LEU A 651 8.93 -10.74 -20.14
CA LEU A 651 8.27 -10.98 -18.85
C LEU A 651 8.74 -12.30 -18.26
N LEU A 652 9.43 -12.25 -17.12
CA LEU A 652 9.79 -13.45 -16.36
C LEU A 652 8.58 -13.89 -15.54
N THR A 653 8.12 -15.13 -15.73
CA THR A 653 7.20 -15.77 -14.78
C THR A 653 8.01 -16.56 -13.76
N LEU A 654 7.86 -16.21 -12.48
CA LEU A 654 8.54 -16.84 -11.34
C LEU A 654 7.49 -17.50 -10.45
N HIS A 655 7.58 -18.82 -10.29
CA HIS A 655 6.71 -19.57 -9.40
C HIS A 655 7.18 -19.42 -7.94
N TYR A 656 6.25 -19.24 -7.02
CA TYR A 656 6.57 -19.18 -5.60
C TYR A 656 7.15 -20.51 -5.10
N GLU A 657 6.59 -21.63 -5.56
CA GLU A 657 7.01 -22.96 -5.13
C GLU A 657 8.42 -23.33 -5.64
N GLU A 658 8.80 -22.92 -6.85
CA GLU A 658 10.18 -23.12 -7.34
C GLU A 658 11.20 -22.32 -6.51
N LEU A 659 10.84 -21.08 -6.13
CA LEU A 659 11.68 -20.24 -5.28
C LEU A 659 11.85 -20.83 -3.88
N VAL A 660 10.81 -21.46 -3.33
CA VAL A 660 10.88 -22.12 -2.03
C VAL A 660 11.65 -23.44 -2.08
N ALA A 661 11.52 -24.21 -3.16
CA ALA A 661 12.17 -25.50 -3.31
C ALA A 661 13.66 -25.38 -3.68
N ALA A 662 14.01 -24.40 -4.53
CA ALA A 662 15.34 -24.17 -5.07
C ALA A 662 15.71 -22.67 -5.01
N PRO A 663 16.01 -22.13 -3.81
CA PRO A 663 16.15 -20.69 -3.60
C PRO A 663 17.32 -20.06 -4.37
N GLU A 664 18.50 -20.70 -4.39
CA GLU A 664 19.68 -20.14 -5.05
C GLU A 664 19.50 -20.15 -6.57
N ALA A 665 19.06 -21.28 -7.13
CA ALA A 665 18.80 -21.39 -8.57
C ALA A 665 17.77 -20.35 -9.04
N SER A 666 16.66 -20.22 -8.32
CA SER A 666 15.60 -19.26 -8.64
C SER A 666 16.07 -17.81 -8.49
N ALA A 667 16.84 -17.50 -7.44
CA ALA A 667 17.44 -16.18 -7.24
C ALA A 667 18.40 -15.80 -8.37
N ARG A 668 19.27 -16.73 -8.78
CA ARG A 668 20.19 -16.52 -9.92
C ARG A 668 19.44 -16.24 -11.21
N ARG A 669 18.38 -16.99 -11.50
CA ARG A 669 17.52 -16.78 -12.67
C ARG A 669 16.83 -15.41 -12.63
N LEU A 670 16.30 -15.02 -11.47
CA LEU A 670 15.70 -13.71 -11.25
C LEU A 670 16.71 -12.57 -11.48
N LEU A 671 17.88 -12.63 -10.85
CA LEU A 671 18.91 -11.60 -10.98
C LEU A 671 19.42 -11.50 -12.41
N SER A 672 19.67 -12.63 -13.06
CA SER A 672 20.08 -12.67 -14.47
C SER A 672 19.04 -12.02 -15.39
N HIS A 673 17.74 -12.25 -15.16
CA HIS A 673 16.67 -11.62 -15.93
C HIS A 673 16.61 -10.10 -15.69
N CYS A 674 16.88 -9.66 -14.46
CA CYS A 674 16.98 -8.24 -14.10
C CYS A 674 18.28 -7.56 -14.57
N GLY A 675 19.19 -8.29 -15.20
CA GLY A 675 20.52 -7.78 -15.55
C GLY A 675 21.37 -7.42 -14.33
N LEU A 676 21.17 -8.12 -13.21
CA LEU A 676 21.89 -7.92 -11.96
C LEU A 676 22.93 -9.02 -11.73
N PRO A 677 24.12 -8.68 -11.21
CA PRO A 677 25.12 -9.69 -10.86
C PRO A 677 24.62 -10.55 -9.71
N TRP A 678 25.15 -11.78 -9.61
CA TRP A 678 24.89 -12.64 -8.46
C TRP A 678 25.50 -12.05 -7.20
N ASP A 679 24.69 -11.94 -6.15
CA ASP A 679 25.11 -11.54 -4.81
C ASP A 679 24.45 -12.46 -3.77
N PRO A 680 25.21 -13.12 -2.86
CA PRO A 680 24.66 -13.98 -1.82
C PRO A 680 23.68 -13.29 -0.86
N SER A 681 23.72 -11.95 -0.74
CA SER A 681 22.76 -11.17 0.06
C SER A 681 21.31 -11.40 -0.36
N ALA A 682 21.06 -11.76 -1.62
CA ALA A 682 19.75 -12.15 -2.11
C ALA A 682 19.12 -13.31 -1.32
N LEU A 683 19.93 -14.22 -0.76
CA LEU A 683 19.47 -15.33 0.08
C LEU A 683 19.43 -14.97 1.57
N ALA A 684 20.18 -13.95 1.98
CA ALA A 684 20.19 -13.39 3.33
C ALA A 684 19.18 -12.24 3.51
N PHE A 685 18.17 -12.14 2.64
CA PHE A 685 17.19 -11.04 2.62
C PHE A 685 16.50 -10.74 3.95
N HIS A 686 16.36 -11.76 4.82
CA HIS A 686 15.71 -11.65 6.13
C HIS A 686 16.58 -10.93 7.18
N THR A 687 17.88 -10.76 6.93
CA THR A 687 18.80 -10.00 7.81
C THR A 687 18.89 -8.53 7.44
N ALA A 688 18.36 -8.13 6.27
CA ALA A 688 18.38 -6.75 5.81
C ALA A 688 17.48 -5.86 6.67
N ASN A 689 18.05 -4.82 7.27
CA ASN A 689 17.31 -3.86 8.08
C ASN A 689 16.63 -2.81 7.18
N ARG A 690 15.45 -3.16 6.63
CA ARG A 690 14.65 -2.26 5.76
C ARG A 690 13.23 -2.06 6.24
N THR A 691 12.64 -0.94 5.85
CA THR A 691 11.19 -0.67 5.96
C THR A 691 10.45 -1.50 4.93
N VAL A 692 9.43 -2.24 5.38
CA VAL A 692 8.52 -2.98 4.49
C VAL A 692 7.11 -2.63 4.95
N SER A 693 6.29 -2.07 4.06
CA SER A 693 4.90 -1.71 4.36
C SER A 693 3.96 -2.59 3.52
N THR A 694 3.74 -3.84 3.95
CA THR A 694 2.83 -4.77 3.27
C THR A 694 2.15 -5.73 4.26
N ALA A 695 1.06 -6.38 3.85
CA ALA A 695 0.45 -7.47 4.61
C ALA A 695 1.38 -8.69 4.84
N SER A 696 2.52 -8.78 4.12
CA SER A 696 3.47 -9.89 4.20
C SER A 696 4.67 -9.62 5.14
N VAL A 697 4.72 -8.49 5.85
CA VAL A 697 5.94 -8.04 6.57
C VAL A 697 6.51 -9.09 7.53
N ALA A 698 5.67 -9.67 8.38
CA ALA A 698 6.11 -10.69 9.33
C ALA A 698 6.67 -11.94 8.63
N GLN A 699 6.17 -12.25 7.42
CA GLN A 699 6.59 -13.44 6.66
C GLN A 699 7.97 -13.27 6.02
N VAL A 700 8.30 -12.08 5.52
CA VAL A 700 9.57 -11.82 4.83
C VAL A 700 10.74 -11.51 5.77
N ARG A 701 10.47 -11.31 7.07
CA ARG A 701 11.48 -11.21 8.13
C ARG A 701 11.92 -12.57 8.68
N GLN A 702 11.36 -13.66 8.17
CA GLN A 702 11.77 -15.02 8.51
C GLN A 702 12.58 -15.62 7.36
N PRO A 703 13.48 -16.59 7.65
CA PRO A 703 14.04 -17.45 6.62
C PRO A 703 12.93 -18.12 5.80
N LEU A 704 13.23 -18.44 4.54
CA LEU A 704 12.33 -19.17 3.65
C LEU A 704 11.79 -20.45 4.31
N TYR A 705 10.46 -20.61 4.34
CA TYR A 705 9.80 -21.75 4.96
C TYR A 705 8.77 -22.40 4.03
N LYS A 706 8.61 -23.73 4.15
CA LYS A 706 7.76 -24.55 3.26
C LYS A 706 6.29 -24.60 3.66
N LYS A 707 5.93 -24.16 4.88
CA LYS A 707 4.57 -24.30 5.46
C LYS A 707 3.45 -23.62 4.67
N ALA A 708 3.78 -22.65 3.82
CA ALA A 708 2.80 -21.95 3.00
C ALA A 708 2.42 -22.70 1.72
N VAL A 709 3.23 -23.65 1.25
CA VAL A 709 2.98 -24.41 0.02
C VAL A 709 2.01 -25.56 0.33
N GLY A 710 0.90 -25.65 -0.42
CA GLY A 710 -0.12 -26.67 -0.28
C GLY A 710 -1.02 -26.50 0.95
N ARG A 711 -1.05 -25.31 1.57
CA ARG A 711 -1.89 -25.03 2.74
C ARG A 711 -3.38 -25.16 2.40
N TRP A 712 -3.76 -24.87 1.16
CA TRP A 712 -5.13 -25.03 0.67
C TRP A 712 -5.72 -26.41 0.88
N ARG A 713 -4.89 -27.47 0.91
CA ARG A 713 -5.34 -28.86 1.12
C ARG A 713 -6.01 -29.07 2.49
N GLN A 714 -5.64 -28.28 3.50
CA GLN A 714 -6.30 -28.32 4.81
C GLN A 714 -7.75 -27.83 4.75
N TYR A 715 -8.09 -27.06 3.72
CA TYR A 715 -9.38 -26.42 3.49
C TYR A 715 -10.04 -26.90 2.18
N GLU A 716 -9.63 -28.07 1.67
CA GLU A 716 -10.08 -28.59 0.38
C GLU A 716 -11.61 -28.69 0.28
N ARG A 717 -12.27 -29.14 1.36
CA ARG A 717 -13.74 -29.23 1.43
C ARG A 717 -14.40 -27.87 1.29
N GLN A 718 -13.86 -26.87 1.98
CA GLN A 718 -14.41 -25.52 2.00
C GLN A 718 -14.13 -24.76 0.70
N LEU A 719 -13.02 -25.08 0.03
CA LEU A 719 -12.61 -24.50 -1.24
C LEU A 719 -13.17 -25.25 -2.47
N ALA A 720 -13.92 -26.33 -2.30
CA ALA A 720 -14.38 -27.20 -3.39
C ALA A 720 -15.09 -26.42 -4.52
N GLY A 721 -15.97 -25.47 -4.18
CA GLY A 721 -16.65 -24.63 -5.18
C GLY A 721 -15.69 -23.71 -5.95
N LEU A 722 -14.68 -23.17 -5.29
CA LEU A 722 -13.64 -22.37 -5.93
C LEU A 722 -12.71 -23.22 -6.78
N ALA A 723 -12.34 -24.42 -6.32
CA ALA A 723 -11.54 -25.37 -7.07
C ALA A 723 -12.22 -25.79 -8.37
N GLU A 724 -13.55 -25.96 -8.35
CA GLU A 724 -14.33 -26.17 -9.56
C GLU A 724 -14.27 -24.95 -10.49
N GLN A 725 -14.50 -23.75 -9.96
CA GLN A 725 -14.45 -22.50 -10.73
C GLN A 725 -13.08 -22.27 -11.40
N LEU A 726 -12.00 -22.72 -10.76
CA LEU A 726 -10.60 -22.51 -11.20
C LEU A 726 -9.96 -23.76 -11.82
N ARG A 727 -10.74 -24.77 -12.20
CA ARG A 727 -10.26 -26.06 -12.71
C ARG A 727 -9.21 -25.91 -13.82
N ASP A 728 -9.49 -25.06 -14.80
CA ASP A 728 -8.61 -24.84 -15.96
C ASP A 728 -7.34 -24.08 -15.58
N GLU A 729 -7.47 -23.05 -14.74
CA GLU A 729 -6.35 -22.26 -14.24
C GLU A 729 -5.41 -23.09 -13.36
N VAL A 730 -5.94 -23.95 -12.49
CA VAL A 730 -5.15 -24.89 -11.67
C VAL A 730 -4.42 -25.89 -12.56
N ALA A 731 -5.11 -26.52 -13.51
CA ALA A 731 -4.50 -27.51 -14.39
C ALA A 731 -3.37 -26.92 -15.25
N GLU A 732 -3.54 -25.69 -15.77
CA GLU A 732 -2.48 -24.99 -16.48
C GLU A 732 -1.31 -24.64 -15.57
N TYR A 733 -1.60 -24.14 -14.37
CA TYR A 733 -0.57 -23.79 -13.39
C TYR A 733 0.29 -24.99 -13.00
N GLU A 734 -0.33 -26.13 -12.69
CA GLU A 734 0.39 -27.35 -12.30
C GLU A 734 1.30 -27.87 -13.42
N ARG A 735 0.88 -27.75 -14.69
CA ARG A 735 1.73 -28.08 -15.84
C ARG A 735 2.96 -27.20 -15.92
N THR A 736 2.80 -25.87 -15.84
CA THR A 736 3.96 -24.96 -15.93
C THR A 736 4.86 -25.06 -14.70
N LEU A 737 4.28 -25.26 -13.52
CA LEU A 737 5.01 -25.46 -12.28
C LEU A 737 5.90 -26.71 -12.33
N ALA A 738 5.39 -27.83 -12.84
CA ALA A 738 6.17 -29.07 -12.91
C ALA A 738 7.47 -28.90 -13.72
N ALA A 739 7.38 -28.19 -14.86
CA ALA A 739 8.55 -27.87 -15.69
C ALA A 739 9.51 -26.90 -14.98
N ALA A 740 8.98 -25.86 -14.33
CA ALA A 740 9.75 -24.87 -13.60
C ALA A 740 10.51 -25.50 -12.42
N MET A 741 9.84 -26.33 -11.61
CA MET A 741 10.45 -27.06 -10.50
C MET A 741 11.56 -28.00 -10.97
N ALA A 742 11.32 -28.79 -12.02
CA ALA A 742 12.32 -29.73 -12.53
C ALA A 742 13.62 -28.99 -12.96
N ALA A 743 13.48 -27.86 -13.63
CA ALA A 743 14.61 -27.02 -14.04
C ALA A 743 15.32 -26.39 -12.83
N ALA A 744 14.57 -25.81 -11.89
CA ALA A 744 15.12 -25.12 -10.72
C ALA A 744 15.87 -26.09 -9.79
N GLU A 745 15.31 -27.28 -9.54
CA GLU A 745 15.95 -28.30 -8.70
C GLU A 745 17.20 -28.90 -9.37
N ALA A 746 17.19 -29.09 -10.69
CA ALA A 746 18.36 -29.56 -11.41
C ALA A 746 19.52 -28.56 -11.31
N GLU A 747 19.22 -27.26 -11.45
CA GLU A 747 20.20 -26.20 -11.30
C GLU A 747 20.68 -26.07 -9.85
N GLN A 748 19.78 -26.20 -8.86
CA GLN A 748 20.17 -26.20 -7.45
C GLN A 748 21.14 -27.35 -7.14
N ARG A 749 20.86 -28.58 -7.61
CA ARG A 749 21.78 -29.72 -7.46
C ARG A 749 23.14 -29.44 -8.08
N ARG A 750 23.18 -28.76 -9.23
CA ARG A 750 24.44 -28.38 -9.89
C ARG A 750 25.23 -27.38 -9.05
N LEU A 751 24.55 -26.37 -8.48
CA LEU A 751 25.14 -25.37 -7.59
C LEU A 751 25.67 -25.99 -6.30
N ASP A 752 24.88 -26.86 -5.67
CA ASP A 752 25.27 -27.57 -4.44
C ASP A 752 26.50 -28.45 -4.68
N ALA A 753 26.55 -29.17 -5.81
CA ALA A 753 27.69 -29.99 -6.20
C ALA A 753 28.95 -29.13 -6.46
N ALA A 754 28.80 -27.98 -7.13
CA ALA A 754 29.90 -27.05 -7.36
C ALA A 754 30.42 -26.46 -6.04
N ALA A 755 29.53 -26.10 -5.12
CA ALA A 755 29.89 -25.59 -3.79
C ALA A 755 30.62 -26.66 -2.96
N ALA A 756 30.14 -27.91 -2.97
CA ALA A 756 30.79 -29.03 -2.30
C ALA A 756 32.20 -29.30 -2.86
N ALA A 757 32.35 -29.27 -4.19
CA ALA A 757 33.66 -29.43 -4.84
C ALA A 757 34.62 -28.29 -4.45
N ALA A 758 34.17 -27.04 -4.47
CA ALA A 758 34.97 -25.89 -4.04
C ALA A 758 35.39 -25.99 -2.57
N ALA A 759 34.49 -26.42 -1.69
CA ALA A 759 34.79 -26.65 -0.28
C ALA A 759 35.84 -27.76 -0.07
N ALA A 760 35.75 -28.85 -0.86
CA ALA A 760 36.72 -29.95 -0.82
C ALA A 760 38.13 -29.49 -1.26
N VAL A 761 38.21 -28.69 -2.33
CA VAL A 761 39.48 -28.09 -2.79
C VAL A 761 40.07 -27.17 -1.72
N ALA A 762 39.24 -26.30 -1.11
CA ALA A 762 39.69 -25.40 -0.04
C ALA A 762 40.20 -26.18 1.20
N ALA A 763 39.51 -27.26 1.58
CA ALA A 763 39.92 -28.12 2.68
C ALA A 763 41.25 -28.86 2.38
N ALA A 764 41.44 -29.34 1.15
CA ALA A 764 42.69 -29.96 0.71
C ALA A 764 43.85 -28.95 0.71
N GLY A 765 43.61 -27.72 0.24
CA GLY A 765 44.60 -26.63 0.29
C GLY A 765 45.04 -26.29 1.72
N LYS A 766 44.10 -26.21 2.67
CA LYS A 766 44.43 -26.01 4.10
C LYS A 766 45.25 -27.15 4.69
N ARG A 767 44.97 -28.41 4.31
CA ARG A 767 45.76 -29.59 4.73
C ARG A 767 47.16 -29.59 4.11
N GLY A 768 47.29 -29.22 2.84
CA GLY A 768 48.57 -29.08 2.15
C GLY A 768 49.44 -27.97 2.75
N ALA A 769 48.86 -26.80 3.06
CA ALA A 769 49.56 -25.72 3.75
C ALA A 769 50.01 -26.12 5.17
N ALA A 770 49.17 -26.85 5.92
CA ALA A 770 49.53 -27.37 7.24
C ALA A 770 50.62 -28.47 7.18
N ALA A 771 50.64 -29.29 6.12
CA ALA A 771 51.69 -30.28 5.87
C ALA A 771 53.01 -29.61 5.48
N GLY A 772 52.98 -28.62 4.57
CA GLY A 772 54.17 -27.85 4.17
C GLY A 772 54.77 -27.03 5.32
N ALA A 773 53.93 -26.47 6.20
CA ALA A 773 54.40 -25.79 7.42
C ALA A 773 55.08 -26.75 8.41
N ARG A 774 54.64 -28.02 8.49
CA ARG A 774 55.30 -29.06 9.31
C ARG A 774 56.61 -29.53 8.69
N GLU A 775 56.70 -29.58 7.37
CA GLU A 775 57.91 -29.97 6.64
C GLU A 775 58.99 -28.88 6.73
N GLN A 776 58.61 -27.60 6.61
CA GLN A 776 59.52 -26.46 6.86
C GLN A 776 59.96 -26.34 8.32
N ALA A 777 59.08 -26.66 9.29
CA ALA A 777 59.47 -26.72 10.70
C ALA A 777 60.39 -27.92 11.02
N GLY A 778 60.29 -29.02 10.26
CA GLY A 778 61.14 -30.19 10.39
C GLY A 778 62.56 -29.99 9.82
N ASP A 779 62.71 -29.15 8.79
CA ASP A 779 63.99 -28.90 8.12
C ASP A 779 64.88 -27.90 8.90
N VAL A 780 64.28 -27.00 9.68
CA VAL A 780 65.01 -26.10 10.62
C VAL A 780 65.52 -26.87 11.86
N GLY A 781 64.94 -28.04 12.17
CA GLY A 781 65.35 -28.88 13.31
C GLY A 781 66.59 -29.74 13.07
N ARG A 782 67.15 -29.77 11.85
CA ARG A 782 68.28 -30.67 11.50
C ARG A 782 69.61 -29.99 11.24
N ALA A 783 69.67 -28.66 11.32
CA ALA A 783 70.91 -27.87 11.21
C ALA A 783 71.12 -27.02 12.47
N GLY A 784 71.61 -27.62 13.56
CA GLY A 784 71.95 -26.82 14.75
C GLY A 784 72.12 -27.59 16.05
N VAL A 785 72.92 -28.65 16.09
CA VAL A 785 73.53 -29.11 17.35
C VAL A 785 75.02 -29.27 17.12
N ARG A 786 75.76 -28.18 17.27
CA ARG A 786 77.17 -28.20 17.67
C ARG A 786 77.60 -26.84 18.21
N ALA A 787 77.94 -26.86 19.49
CA ALA A 787 79.04 -26.17 20.15
C ALA A 787 78.89 -24.67 20.53
N GLU A 788 79.19 -24.46 21.82
CA GLU A 788 79.78 -23.26 22.45
C GLU A 788 78.84 -22.05 22.62
N GLY A 789 78.79 -21.33 23.73
CA GLY A 789 79.76 -21.13 24.81
C GLY A 789 79.76 -19.62 25.10
N GLU A 790 79.40 -19.25 26.33
CA GLU A 790 79.72 -18.01 27.06
C GLU A 790 79.74 -16.63 26.34
N GLY A 791 79.06 -15.63 26.93
CA GLY A 791 79.62 -14.26 27.00
C GLY A 791 78.78 -13.10 26.44
N GLU A 792 78.48 -12.16 27.36
CA GLU A 792 78.43 -10.70 27.17
C GLU A 792 77.28 -9.97 26.44
N SER A 793 76.46 -9.32 27.28
CA SER A 793 76.13 -7.89 27.31
C SER A 793 75.82 -7.10 26.03
N GLY A 794 74.63 -6.48 26.03
CA GLY A 794 74.53 -5.03 25.78
C GLY A 794 73.62 -4.54 24.64
N ARG A 795 72.69 -3.66 25.03
CA ARG A 795 71.99 -2.59 24.26
C ARG A 795 70.65 -2.88 23.56
N ARG A 796 69.60 -2.34 24.22
CA ARG A 796 68.59 -1.36 23.77
C ARG A 796 68.17 -1.34 22.28
N GLU A 797 66.87 -1.49 22.03
CA GLU A 797 65.89 -0.47 21.55
C GLU A 797 64.55 -1.18 21.24
N GLN A 798 63.48 -0.90 22.00
CA GLN A 798 62.32 -0.06 21.65
C GLN A 798 61.61 -0.39 20.31
N GLY A 799 60.35 -0.84 20.40
CA GLY A 799 59.40 -0.89 19.30
C GLY A 799 58.14 -1.70 19.63
N GLN A 800 57.04 -1.02 19.96
CA GLN A 800 55.74 -1.55 20.40
C GLN A 800 55.00 -2.41 19.34
N PRO A 801 54.02 -3.24 19.78
CA PRO A 801 53.28 -4.15 18.91
C PRO A 801 52.08 -3.48 18.23
N HIS A 802 51.83 -3.85 16.97
CA HIS A 802 50.55 -3.65 16.30
C HIS A 802 49.60 -4.78 16.74
N GLU A 803 48.55 -4.42 17.48
CA GLU A 803 47.36 -5.25 17.68
C GLU A 803 46.42 -5.09 16.48
N GLU A 804 46.08 -6.22 15.85
CA GLU A 804 44.90 -6.39 15.01
C GLU A 804 43.73 -6.86 15.90
N LEU A 805 42.59 -6.19 15.80
CA LEU A 805 41.23 -6.77 15.87
C LEU A 805 40.18 -5.81 15.31
#